data_AF-R9JRN7-F1
#
_entry.id   AF-R9JRN7-F1
#
_cell.length_a   1.000
_cell.length_b   1.000
_cell.length_c   1.000
_cell.angle_alpha   90.00
_cell.angle_beta   90.00
_cell.angle_gamma   90.00
#
_symmetry.space_group_name_H-M   'P 1'
#
loop_
_entity.id
_entity.type
_entity.pdbx_description
1 polymer ?
#
loop_
_entity_poly.entity_id
_entity_poly.type
_entity_poly.pdbx_seq_one_letter_code
_entity_poly.pdbx_strand_id
1 'polypeptide(L)'
;MRKRIVFLLSVMLFLSIILCGCQKVSETTEMSGNLTRREWAGLLGDKFGYNSYESTQDFYSDVSVDSAYYDEIQACAEWAILPETGTFHPDDQATWRYAIETSVRAIGIEKLNSCDVGMEITEDNLVDFFVNKIANIDSSSLDTALTMEDSSLILAYAYNYAVDLKLPQKFEYTYNEGVKEAESDAVILKGDGITAIVRDNTSYKAGDVIYVKPSEESPAYAVRVNSVSDNEFTYEQVGMEEIYQEVQVSGTYEATVFNIEPAEGVTISMGGASDSSLLTYADYLPAKQEIQAEYPECLDKTDNVILTGIKKEGNNVKLDANLGDGVTLNVAISNISVSTDVDFGIFSGLKKANVTMTFDDSVKAEYQAEHISKQVPLGTIEMGIGPTPLTAKISLVANLGFDGKVSLSYSSKISLMVNYEKGKGLGKSVSNNNPDCDFHADATITVEPCLKVELCFLGRGLTNVKVISGVVAISNVDIDLLGNEPNCIDVYMYVPLRWAINEDGCVMADLSDKLKASGVVWDSKNSPVNQRFHWEDGQLVETCTRDKEKVETKPVDEDGNPYEEYKIFDFQEIVFGFIKVASQTVYLSEGESLVIGILSIPDGYSAGELLYQSDNSSVCSVSGGTVTAVSPGSTTLKISTPDDKFSVYVGVTVEIEYNDTSGFQPL
;
A
#
# COMPACT_ATOMS: atom_id res chain seq x y z
N MET A 1 -14.05 -28.53 -29.71
CA MET A 1 -13.89 -28.20 -28.27
C MET A 1 -12.65 -27.33 -28.04
N ARG A 2 -11.43 -27.75 -28.43
CA ARG A 2 -10.20 -26.94 -28.28
C ARG A 2 -10.28 -25.49 -28.83
N LYS A 3 -10.88 -25.28 -30.01
CA LYS A 3 -11.11 -23.92 -30.58
C LYS A 3 -12.18 -23.08 -29.85
N ARG A 4 -13.14 -23.72 -29.16
CA ARG A 4 -14.15 -23.02 -28.35
C ARG A 4 -13.65 -22.70 -26.94
N ILE A 5 -12.75 -23.53 -26.40
CA ILE A 5 -12.06 -23.30 -25.12
C ILE A 5 -11.04 -22.17 -25.26
N VAL A 6 -10.29 -22.12 -26.38
CA VAL A 6 -9.40 -20.98 -26.67
C VAL A 6 -10.19 -19.68 -26.86
N PHE A 7 -11.35 -19.71 -27.53
CA PHE A 7 -12.23 -18.54 -27.69
C PHE A 7 -12.87 -18.08 -26.36
N LEU A 8 -13.28 -19.00 -25.48
CA LEU A 8 -13.80 -18.66 -24.15
C LEU A 8 -12.70 -18.16 -23.20
N LEU A 9 -11.49 -18.70 -23.26
CA LEU A 9 -10.33 -18.19 -22.53
C LEU A 9 -9.89 -16.82 -23.02
N SER A 10 -9.95 -16.56 -24.33
CA SER A 10 -9.68 -15.21 -24.88
C SER A 10 -10.80 -14.24 -24.54
N VAL A 11 -12.08 -14.64 -24.54
CA VAL A 11 -13.21 -13.80 -24.10
C VAL A 11 -13.18 -13.49 -22.59
N MET A 12 -12.72 -14.43 -21.75
CA MET A 12 -12.53 -14.16 -20.30
C MET A 12 -11.26 -13.36 -20.01
N LEU A 13 -10.21 -13.50 -20.83
CA LEU A 13 -9.08 -12.56 -20.84
C LEU A 13 -9.57 -11.17 -21.31
N PHE A 14 -10.45 -11.10 -22.32
CA PHE A 14 -11.02 -9.85 -22.83
C PHE A 14 -11.85 -9.08 -21.79
N LEU A 15 -12.60 -9.78 -20.93
CA LEU A 15 -13.36 -9.15 -19.83
C LEU A 15 -12.47 -8.65 -18.68
N SER A 16 -11.24 -9.16 -18.55
CA SER A 16 -10.26 -8.73 -17.54
C SER A 16 -9.28 -7.65 -18.04
N ILE A 17 -9.33 -7.29 -19.33
CA ILE A 17 -8.34 -6.41 -19.99
C ILE A 17 -8.84 -4.97 -20.24
N ILE A 18 -10.16 -4.70 -20.22
CA ILE A 18 -10.71 -3.37 -20.56
C ILE A 18 -10.51 -2.32 -19.45
N LEU A 19 -10.05 -2.69 -18.26
CA LEU A 19 -10.25 -1.85 -17.08
C LEU A 19 -8.95 -1.49 -16.37
N CYS A 20 -8.17 -0.64 -17.04
CA CYS A 20 -7.12 0.16 -16.41
C CYS A 20 -7.00 1.50 -17.13
N GLY A 21 -7.20 2.59 -16.39
CA GLY A 21 -6.85 3.94 -16.82
C GLY A 21 -8.05 4.81 -17.16
N CYS A 22 -8.03 6.02 -16.59
CA CYS A 22 -9.04 7.05 -16.67
C CYS A 22 -9.40 7.43 -18.12
N GLN A 23 -10.69 7.52 -18.40
CA GLN A 23 -11.18 8.16 -19.61
C GLN A 23 -11.56 9.61 -19.24
N LYS A 24 -10.69 10.59 -19.50
CA LYS A 24 -11.14 11.98 -19.69
C LYS A 24 -11.81 12.06 -21.06
N VAL A 25 -13.06 11.62 -21.14
CA VAL A 25 -13.88 11.80 -22.35
C VAL A 25 -14.39 13.23 -22.34
N SER A 26 -13.75 14.11 -23.13
CA SER A 26 -14.46 15.29 -23.62
C SER A 26 -15.61 14.80 -24.51
N GLU A 27 -16.79 15.35 -24.29
CA GLU A 27 -18.06 14.97 -24.92
C GLU A 27 -17.96 14.57 -26.40
N THR A 28 -18.59 13.43 -26.71
CA THR A 28 -19.03 12.97 -28.05
C THR A 28 -17.95 12.64 -29.09
N THR A 29 -17.39 11.43 -29.03
CA THR A 29 -17.13 10.62 -30.24
C THR A 29 -17.25 9.14 -29.88
N GLU A 30 -18.12 8.39 -30.55
CA GLU A 30 -18.12 6.93 -30.49
C GLU A 30 -16.73 6.42 -30.92
N MET A 31 -15.95 5.83 -30.01
CA MET A 31 -14.66 5.23 -30.34
C MET A 31 -14.86 3.91 -31.09
N SER A 32 -15.33 4.00 -32.34
CA SER A 32 -15.20 2.93 -33.33
C SER A 32 -14.20 3.40 -34.39
N GLY A 33 -12.92 3.06 -34.21
CA GLY A 33 -11.85 3.49 -35.09
C GLY A 33 -10.48 2.97 -34.68
N ASN A 34 -9.56 2.94 -35.65
CA ASN A 34 -8.14 2.73 -35.39
C ASN A 34 -7.58 3.93 -34.61
N LEU A 35 -6.67 3.67 -33.68
CA LEU A 35 -6.04 4.70 -32.85
C LEU A 35 -4.98 5.48 -33.62
N THR A 36 -4.87 6.75 -33.29
CA THR A 36 -3.75 7.63 -33.63
C THR A 36 -2.59 7.44 -32.66
N ARG A 37 -1.40 7.94 -33.02
CA ARG A 37 -0.23 7.96 -32.13
C ARG A 37 -0.47 8.76 -30.86
N ARG A 38 -1.20 9.89 -30.95
CA ARG A 38 -1.60 10.70 -29.80
C ARG A 38 -2.43 9.89 -28.81
N GLU A 39 -3.48 9.24 -29.29
CA GLU A 39 -4.35 8.43 -28.44
C GLU A 39 -3.59 7.25 -27.81
N TRP A 40 -2.73 6.58 -28.58
CA TRP A 40 -1.87 5.52 -28.05
C TRP A 40 -0.91 6.02 -26.96
N ALA A 41 -0.20 7.14 -27.20
CA ALA A 41 0.73 7.71 -26.22
C ALA A 41 0.01 8.13 -24.94
N GLY A 42 -1.21 8.67 -25.06
CA GLY A 42 -2.09 8.95 -23.91
C GLY A 42 -2.37 7.69 -23.09
N LEU A 43 -2.87 6.63 -23.74
CA LEU A 43 -3.19 5.36 -23.07
C LEU A 43 -1.96 4.70 -22.43
N LEU A 44 -0.81 4.73 -23.11
CA LEU A 44 0.46 4.20 -22.60
C LEU A 44 0.97 5.00 -21.40
N GLY A 45 0.98 6.32 -21.52
CA GLY A 45 1.38 7.25 -20.48
C GLY A 45 0.53 7.07 -19.23
N ASP A 46 -0.79 7.01 -19.37
CA ASP A 46 -1.69 6.78 -18.23
C ASP A 46 -1.48 5.40 -17.59
N LYS A 47 -1.36 4.34 -18.41
CA LYS A 47 -1.23 2.97 -17.88
C LYS A 47 0.07 2.76 -17.11
N PHE A 48 1.19 3.32 -17.59
CA PHE A 48 2.49 3.17 -16.93
C PHE A 48 2.84 4.33 -15.99
N GLY A 49 2.03 5.39 -15.98
CA GLY A 49 2.18 6.52 -15.07
C GLY A 49 3.04 7.67 -15.55
N TYR A 50 3.36 7.73 -16.85
CA TYR A 50 4.16 8.77 -17.47
C TYR A 50 3.25 9.91 -17.97
N ASN A 51 2.82 10.74 -17.04
CA ASN A 51 1.96 11.91 -17.28
C ASN A 51 2.43 13.16 -16.49
N SER A 52 3.70 13.17 -16.10
CA SER A 52 4.34 14.30 -15.44
C SER A 52 5.77 14.43 -15.96
N TYR A 53 6.24 15.67 -16.12
CA TYR A 53 7.54 15.99 -16.71
C TYR A 53 8.19 17.17 -15.97
N GLU A 54 9.52 17.22 -16.00
CA GLU A 54 10.30 18.30 -15.40
C GLU A 54 10.74 19.35 -16.41
N SER A 55 10.97 18.94 -17.66
CA SER A 55 11.36 19.80 -18.77
C SER A 55 10.39 20.96 -18.93
N THR A 56 10.94 22.14 -19.19
CA THR A 56 10.16 23.34 -19.54
C THR A 56 10.14 23.61 -21.04
N GLN A 57 10.81 22.76 -21.82
CA GLN A 57 10.89 22.84 -23.26
C GLN A 57 10.12 21.70 -23.89
N ASP A 58 9.28 22.03 -24.86
CA ASP A 58 8.50 21.07 -25.62
C ASP A 58 9.43 20.13 -26.41
N PHE A 59 9.24 18.82 -26.28
CA PHE A 59 10.01 17.83 -27.03
C PHE A 59 9.65 17.78 -28.52
N TYR A 60 8.43 18.19 -28.89
CA TYR A 60 7.89 18.11 -30.24
C TYR A 60 7.26 19.41 -30.70
N SER A 61 7.63 19.86 -31.90
CA SER A 61 7.18 21.12 -32.47
C SER A 61 5.74 21.10 -33.02
N ASP A 62 5.15 19.91 -33.19
CA ASP A 62 3.82 19.68 -33.75
C ASP A 62 2.78 19.23 -32.69
N VAL A 63 3.13 19.31 -31.40
CA VAL A 63 2.23 19.01 -30.28
C VAL A 63 2.06 20.27 -29.44
N SER A 64 0.84 20.83 -29.42
CA SER A 64 0.52 22.04 -28.65
C SER A 64 0.21 21.72 -27.20
N VAL A 65 0.53 22.62 -26.26
CA VAL A 65 0.15 22.52 -24.84
C VAL A 65 -1.36 22.36 -24.62
N ASP A 66 -2.18 22.89 -25.54
CA ASP A 66 -3.65 22.76 -25.49
C ASP A 66 -4.16 21.45 -26.09
N SER A 67 -3.28 20.59 -26.61
CA SER A 67 -3.68 19.33 -27.24
C SER A 67 -4.03 18.25 -26.21
N ALA A 68 -4.98 17.38 -26.55
CA ALA A 68 -5.26 16.20 -25.75
C ALA A 68 -3.99 15.36 -25.61
N TYR A 69 -3.79 14.80 -24.42
CA TYR A 69 -2.64 13.97 -24.06
C TYR A 69 -1.27 14.68 -24.14
N TYR A 70 -1.24 16.01 -24.06
CA TYR A 70 0.01 16.78 -24.10
C TYR A 70 0.98 16.34 -23.00
N ASP A 71 0.49 16.23 -21.76
CA ASP A 71 1.34 15.94 -20.60
C ASP A 71 1.92 14.51 -20.67
N GLU A 72 1.13 13.55 -21.14
CA GLU A 72 1.53 12.16 -21.39
C GLU A 72 2.59 12.10 -22.49
N ILE A 73 2.42 12.84 -23.59
CA ILE A 73 3.40 12.88 -24.68
C ILE A 73 4.72 13.50 -24.21
N GLN A 74 4.69 14.62 -23.47
CA GLN A 74 5.89 15.26 -22.92
C GLN A 74 6.62 14.32 -21.95
N ALA A 75 5.88 13.67 -21.04
CA ALA A 75 6.45 12.74 -20.07
C ALA A 75 7.05 11.50 -20.75
N CYS A 76 6.33 10.88 -21.70
CA CYS A 76 6.86 9.74 -22.44
C CYS A 76 8.11 10.11 -23.26
N ALA A 77 8.20 11.32 -23.80
CA ALA A 77 9.40 11.80 -24.47
C ALA A 77 10.58 12.00 -23.49
N GLU A 78 10.34 12.62 -22.33
CA GLU A 78 11.36 12.84 -21.29
C GLU A 78 11.91 11.51 -20.73
N TRP A 79 11.07 10.49 -20.65
CA TRP A 79 11.45 9.12 -20.28
C TRP A 79 12.03 8.31 -21.45
N ALA A 80 12.20 8.90 -22.63
CA ALA A 80 12.69 8.25 -23.85
C ALA A 80 11.88 7.01 -24.28
N ILE A 81 10.58 7.03 -24.03
CA ILE A 81 9.62 5.98 -24.43
C ILE A 81 9.21 6.14 -25.89
N LEU A 82 9.08 7.39 -26.33
CA LEU A 82 8.75 7.72 -27.72
C LEU A 82 10.05 7.83 -28.54
N PRO A 83 10.17 7.10 -29.66
CA PRO A 83 11.40 7.10 -30.47
C PRO A 83 11.58 8.37 -31.30
N GLU A 84 10.53 9.16 -31.49
CA GLU A 84 10.55 10.38 -32.29
C GLU A 84 11.46 11.47 -31.71
N THR A 85 12.03 12.31 -32.59
CA THR A 85 12.78 13.52 -32.21
C THR A 85 12.30 14.72 -33.06
N GLY A 86 12.02 15.85 -32.42
CA GLY A 86 11.63 17.10 -33.07
C GLY A 86 10.17 17.20 -33.54
N THR A 87 9.61 16.15 -34.14
CA THR A 87 8.18 16.04 -34.52
C THR A 87 7.62 14.67 -34.14
N PHE A 88 6.41 14.63 -33.58
CA PHE A 88 5.76 13.42 -33.07
C PHE A 88 4.79 12.77 -34.07
N HIS A 89 4.18 13.58 -34.95
CA HIS A 89 3.11 13.18 -35.86
C HIS A 89 1.87 12.62 -35.12
N PRO A 90 1.21 13.45 -34.29
CA PRO A 90 0.17 12.98 -33.36
C PRO A 90 -1.05 12.34 -34.04
N ASP A 91 -1.41 12.80 -35.24
CA ASP A 91 -2.60 12.35 -35.97
C ASP A 91 -2.32 11.16 -36.91
N ASP A 92 -1.06 10.70 -36.98
CA ASP A 92 -0.72 9.48 -37.73
C ASP A 92 -1.32 8.25 -37.06
N GLN A 93 -1.65 7.24 -37.87
CA GLN A 93 -2.20 5.98 -37.36
C GLN A 93 -1.16 5.21 -36.55
N ALA A 94 -1.51 4.80 -35.33
CA ALA A 94 -0.71 3.87 -34.54
C ALA A 94 -0.79 2.46 -35.14
N THR A 95 0.33 1.75 -35.13
CA THR A 95 0.41 0.34 -35.55
C THR A 95 0.72 -0.55 -34.36
N TRP A 96 0.46 -1.85 -34.51
CA TRP A 96 0.85 -2.87 -33.54
C TRP A 96 2.34 -2.80 -33.20
N ARG A 97 3.20 -2.64 -34.21
CA ARG A 97 4.65 -2.48 -34.03
C ARG A 97 4.98 -1.30 -33.13
N TYR A 98 4.43 -0.12 -33.44
CA TYR A 98 4.68 1.10 -32.66
C TYR A 98 4.24 0.92 -31.20
N ALA A 99 3.06 0.34 -31.00
CA ALA A 99 2.52 0.05 -29.67
C ALA A 99 3.39 -0.92 -28.87
N ILE A 100 3.84 -2.00 -29.50
CA ILE A 100 4.72 -3.00 -28.87
C ILE A 100 6.06 -2.37 -28.48
N GLU A 101 6.73 -1.70 -29.42
CA GLU A 101 8.06 -1.14 -29.18
C GLU A 101 8.03 -0.09 -28.05
N THR A 102 7.07 0.84 -28.08
CA THR A 102 6.90 1.85 -27.03
C THR A 102 6.47 1.23 -25.69
N SER A 103 5.66 0.16 -25.69
CA SER A 103 5.34 -0.58 -24.46
C SER A 103 6.56 -1.22 -23.81
N VAL A 104 7.47 -1.82 -24.60
CA VAL A 104 8.72 -2.37 -24.06
C VAL A 104 9.63 -1.26 -23.51
N ARG A 105 9.71 -0.12 -24.19
CA ARG A 105 10.44 1.06 -23.67
C ARG A 105 9.85 1.57 -22.36
N ALA A 106 8.53 1.56 -22.21
CA ALA A 106 7.84 1.96 -20.97
C ALA A 106 8.16 1.06 -19.76
N ILE A 107 8.48 -0.23 -20.00
CA ILE A 107 9.00 -1.14 -18.95
C ILE A 107 10.43 -0.74 -18.53
N GLY A 108 11.21 -0.21 -19.47
CA GLY A 108 12.58 0.26 -19.30
C GLY A 108 13.62 -0.75 -19.78
N ILE A 109 14.32 -0.42 -20.88
CA ILE A 109 15.35 -1.30 -21.48
C ILE A 109 16.47 -1.60 -20.49
N GLU A 110 16.95 -0.60 -19.75
CA GLU A 110 17.99 -0.80 -18.72
C GLU A 110 17.50 -1.74 -17.60
N LYS A 111 16.24 -1.56 -17.16
CA LYS A 111 15.62 -2.42 -16.16
C LYS A 111 15.57 -3.87 -16.64
N LEU A 112 15.11 -4.10 -17.88
CA LEU A 112 15.07 -5.43 -18.50
C LEU A 112 16.46 -6.07 -18.60
N ASN A 113 17.46 -5.32 -19.06
CA ASN A 113 18.83 -5.82 -19.17
C ASN A 113 19.48 -6.12 -17.81
N SER A 114 18.99 -5.51 -16.73
CA SER A 114 19.46 -5.82 -15.38
C SER A 114 18.85 -7.10 -14.79
N CYS A 115 17.80 -7.66 -15.40
CA CYS A 115 17.08 -8.83 -14.85
C CYS A 115 17.83 -10.15 -15.01
N ASP A 116 18.52 -10.35 -16.13
CA ASP A 116 19.19 -11.60 -16.47
C ASP A 116 20.45 -11.31 -17.30
N VAL A 117 21.58 -11.88 -16.89
CA VAL A 117 22.89 -11.74 -17.57
C VAL A 117 22.84 -12.23 -19.03
N GLY A 118 21.88 -13.11 -19.38
CA GLY A 118 21.65 -13.57 -20.75
C GLY A 118 20.65 -12.75 -21.56
N MET A 119 20.01 -11.73 -20.96
CA MET A 119 19.05 -10.86 -21.62
C MET A 119 19.76 -9.63 -22.19
N GLU A 120 19.66 -9.44 -23.51
CA GLU A 120 20.19 -8.28 -24.20
C GLU A 120 19.09 -7.67 -25.05
N ILE A 121 18.32 -6.76 -24.44
CA ILE A 121 17.29 -5.96 -25.08
C ILE A 121 17.93 -4.72 -25.67
N THR A 122 17.69 -4.51 -26.95
CA THR A 122 18.17 -3.37 -27.73
C THR A 122 17.02 -2.83 -28.56
N GLU A 123 17.22 -1.65 -29.13
CA GLU A 123 16.23 -1.04 -30.02
C GLU A 123 15.83 -1.95 -31.20
N ASP A 124 16.73 -2.81 -31.66
CA ASP A 124 16.51 -3.68 -32.82
C ASP A 124 15.66 -4.93 -32.51
N ASN A 125 15.44 -5.28 -31.23
CA ASN A 125 14.80 -6.53 -30.84
C ASN A 125 13.58 -6.39 -29.91
N LEU A 126 13.06 -5.18 -29.72
CA LEU A 126 11.92 -4.92 -28.83
C LEU A 126 10.68 -5.74 -29.20
N VAL A 127 10.36 -5.82 -30.49
CA VAL A 127 9.23 -6.61 -30.99
C VAL A 127 9.42 -8.10 -30.71
N ASP A 128 10.60 -8.63 -31.04
CA ASP A 128 10.90 -10.05 -30.82
C ASP A 128 10.84 -10.40 -29.33
N PHE A 129 11.32 -9.50 -28.46
CA PHE A 129 11.20 -9.67 -27.03
C PHE A 129 9.74 -9.73 -26.58
N PHE A 130 8.93 -8.74 -26.95
CA PHE A 130 7.52 -8.70 -26.56
C PHE A 130 6.76 -9.95 -27.04
N VAL A 131 6.94 -10.28 -28.32
CA VAL A 131 6.27 -11.41 -28.96
C VAL A 131 6.66 -12.72 -28.27
N ASN A 132 7.94 -12.96 -27.96
CA ASN A 132 8.38 -14.27 -27.46
C ASN A 132 8.41 -14.39 -25.93
N LYS A 133 8.51 -13.28 -25.19
CA LYS A 133 8.70 -13.27 -23.73
C LYS A 133 7.54 -12.67 -22.95
N ILE A 134 6.79 -11.75 -23.54
CA ILE A 134 5.68 -11.07 -22.85
C ILE A 134 4.34 -11.71 -23.21
N ALA A 135 3.97 -11.71 -24.50
CA ALA A 135 2.59 -12.00 -24.91
C ALA A 135 2.41 -13.31 -25.70
N ASN A 136 3.47 -13.89 -26.28
CA ASN A 136 3.41 -15.08 -27.13
C ASN A 136 2.38 -14.96 -28.28
N ILE A 137 2.38 -13.82 -28.97
CA ILE A 137 1.44 -13.44 -30.04
C ILE A 137 2.01 -13.70 -31.43
N ASP A 138 1.16 -13.84 -32.46
CA ASP A 138 1.61 -13.99 -33.85
C ASP A 138 2.09 -12.65 -34.42
N SER A 139 3.28 -12.62 -35.02
CA SER A 139 3.89 -11.40 -35.60
C SER A 139 3.33 -11.03 -36.98
N SER A 140 2.35 -11.75 -37.49
CA SER A 140 1.71 -11.49 -38.79
C SER A 140 0.95 -10.15 -38.88
N SER A 141 0.65 -9.51 -37.74
CA SER A 141 -0.17 -8.28 -37.65
C SER A 141 0.62 -7.00 -37.30
N LEU A 142 1.95 -7.02 -37.30
CA LEU A 142 2.75 -5.90 -36.78
C LEU A 142 2.51 -4.55 -37.46
N ASP A 143 2.22 -4.55 -38.76
CA ASP A 143 2.02 -3.30 -39.53
C ASP A 143 0.52 -2.96 -39.71
N THR A 144 -0.38 -3.68 -39.05
CA THR A 144 -1.81 -3.35 -39.07
C THR A 144 -2.11 -2.18 -38.14
N ALA A 145 -3.20 -1.49 -38.44
CA ALA A 145 -3.73 -0.44 -37.60
C ALA A 145 -4.03 -0.97 -36.19
N LEU A 146 -3.75 -0.17 -35.18
CA LEU A 146 -4.05 -0.50 -33.79
C LEU A 146 -5.51 -0.16 -33.48
N THR A 147 -6.28 -1.13 -33.00
CA THR A 147 -7.63 -0.88 -32.47
C THR A 147 -7.59 -0.64 -30.95
N MET A 148 -8.67 -0.10 -30.39
CA MET A 148 -8.80 0.08 -28.93
C MET A 148 -8.76 -1.25 -28.15
N GLU A 149 -9.27 -2.32 -28.76
CA GLU A 149 -9.25 -3.67 -28.20
C GLU A 149 -7.81 -4.21 -28.15
N ASP A 150 -7.06 -4.04 -29.25
CA ASP A 150 -5.66 -4.44 -29.33
C ASP A 150 -4.76 -3.64 -28.40
N SER A 151 -4.99 -2.32 -28.27
CA SER A 151 -4.19 -1.45 -27.39
C SER A 151 -4.34 -1.88 -25.94
N SER A 152 -5.56 -2.18 -25.50
CA SER A 152 -5.85 -2.65 -24.14
C SER A 152 -5.11 -3.96 -23.85
N LEU A 153 -5.11 -4.89 -24.81
CA LEU A 153 -4.40 -6.17 -24.72
C LEU A 153 -2.88 -6.00 -24.62
N ILE A 154 -2.27 -5.17 -25.48
CA ILE A 154 -0.83 -4.90 -25.47
C ILE A 154 -0.42 -4.27 -24.13
N LEU A 155 -1.17 -3.26 -23.67
CA LEU A 155 -0.92 -2.58 -22.41
C LEU A 155 -1.02 -3.52 -21.21
N ALA A 156 -2.04 -4.38 -21.17
CA ALA A 156 -2.21 -5.35 -20.11
C ALA A 156 -1.03 -6.34 -20.05
N TYR A 157 -0.62 -6.89 -21.20
CA TYR A 157 0.53 -7.79 -21.25
C TYR A 157 1.83 -7.12 -20.81
N ALA A 158 2.12 -5.93 -21.33
CA ALA A 158 3.32 -5.18 -20.99
C ALA A 158 3.36 -4.84 -19.49
N TYR A 159 2.24 -4.32 -18.96
CA TYR A 159 2.13 -3.91 -17.58
C TYR A 159 2.23 -5.08 -16.61
N ASN A 160 1.53 -6.18 -16.88
CA ASN A 160 1.60 -7.39 -16.05
C ASN A 160 3.03 -7.94 -16.00
N TYR A 161 3.72 -7.95 -17.15
CA TYR A 161 5.12 -8.34 -17.18
C TYR A 161 5.99 -7.38 -16.35
N ALA A 162 5.75 -6.07 -16.43
CA ALA A 162 6.51 -5.06 -15.69
C ALA A 162 6.37 -5.21 -14.16
N VAL A 163 5.16 -5.50 -13.67
CA VAL A 163 4.89 -5.64 -12.23
C VAL A 163 5.38 -6.98 -11.67
N ASP A 164 5.37 -8.04 -12.47
CA ASP A 164 5.85 -9.37 -12.09
C ASP A 164 7.37 -9.54 -12.31
N LEU A 165 8.04 -8.52 -12.88
CA LEU A 165 9.46 -8.53 -13.20
C LEU A 165 10.32 -8.69 -11.95
N LYS A 166 11.20 -9.71 -11.95
CA LYS A 166 12.14 -9.97 -10.86
C LYS A 166 13.52 -9.42 -11.19
N LEU A 167 14.06 -8.63 -10.27
CA LEU A 167 15.41 -8.06 -10.35
C LEU A 167 16.37 -8.85 -9.44
N PRO A 168 17.62 -9.12 -9.88
CA PRO A 168 18.63 -9.72 -9.04
C PRO A 168 18.97 -8.79 -7.86
N GLN A 169 19.11 -9.38 -6.67
CA GLN A 169 19.42 -8.64 -5.46
C GLN A 169 20.87 -8.17 -5.46
N LYS A 170 21.04 -6.87 -5.21
CA LYS A 170 22.30 -6.15 -5.23
C LYS A 170 22.25 -5.09 -4.13
N PHE A 171 23.29 -5.04 -3.31
CA PHE A 171 23.50 -3.99 -2.33
C PHE A 171 24.97 -3.58 -2.37
N GLU A 172 25.24 -2.47 -3.05
CA GLU A 172 26.58 -1.91 -3.22
C GLU A 172 26.66 -0.55 -2.55
N TYR A 173 27.73 -0.29 -1.82
CA TYR A 173 27.88 0.97 -1.11
C TYR A 173 29.34 1.33 -0.87
N THR A 174 29.57 2.62 -0.61
CA THR A 174 30.82 3.18 -0.10
C THR A 174 30.48 4.06 1.09
N TYR A 175 31.03 3.74 2.27
CA TYR A 175 30.80 4.56 3.46
C TYR A 175 31.57 5.87 3.44
N ASN A 176 31.05 6.84 4.19
CA ASN A 176 31.83 7.99 4.63
C ASN A 176 33.00 7.56 5.53
N GLU A 177 34.05 8.38 5.56
CA GLU A 177 35.20 8.13 6.41
C GLU A 177 34.79 8.16 7.89
N GLY A 178 35.17 7.14 8.64
CA GLY A 178 34.93 7.07 10.09
C GLY A 178 33.63 6.40 10.53
N VAL A 179 32.79 5.94 9.59
CA VAL A 179 31.62 5.11 9.91
C VAL A 179 32.09 3.75 10.46
N LYS A 180 31.51 3.34 11.58
CA LYS A 180 31.76 2.04 12.22
C LYS A 180 30.55 1.13 12.02
N GLU A 181 30.78 -0.08 11.53
CA GLU A 181 29.73 -1.09 11.48
C GLU A 181 29.62 -1.86 12.80
N ALA A 182 28.39 -2.21 13.16
CA ALA A 182 28.06 -3.12 14.25
C ALA A 182 27.01 -4.14 13.79
N GLU A 183 27.07 -5.34 14.37
CA GLU A 183 26.03 -6.36 14.20
C GLU A 183 24.79 -5.99 15.04
N SER A 184 23.62 -6.53 14.68
CA SER A 184 22.32 -6.08 15.21
C SER A 184 22.14 -6.20 16.73
N ASP A 185 22.88 -7.11 17.37
CA ASP A 185 22.84 -7.37 18.81
C ASP A 185 23.97 -6.68 19.60
N ALA A 186 24.94 -6.08 18.90
CA ALA A 186 26.10 -5.43 19.52
C ALA A 186 25.73 -4.09 20.16
N VAL A 187 24.77 -3.36 19.58
CA VAL A 187 24.23 -2.10 20.09
C VAL A 187 22.73 -2.25 20.24
N ILE A 188 22.18 -1.90 21.40
CA ILE A 188 20.74 -1.97 21.67
C ILE A 188 20.27 -0.58 22.11
N LEU A 189 19.38 0.03 21.33
CA LEU A 189 18.75 1.29 21.68
C LEU A 189 17.79 1.08 22.86
N LYS A 190 17.90 1.92 23.91
CA LYS A 190 16.90 1.96 24.97
C LYS A 190 15.67 2.71 24.50
N GLY A 191 14.54 2.45 25.15
CA GLY A 191 13.24 3.06 24.82
C GLY A 191 13.09 4.54 25.14
N ASP A 192 14.12 5.19 25.69
CA ASP A 192 14.14 6.64 25.83
C ASP A 192 14.44 7.40 24.53
N GLY A 193 14.89 6.69 23.49
CA GLY A 193 15.23 7.29 22.21
C GLY A 193 16.51 8.13 22.23
N ILE A 194 17.28 8.08 23.32
CA ILE A 194 18.49 8.89 23.48
C ILE A 194 19.66 8.11 24.08
N THR A 195 19.47 6.93 24.66
CA THR A 195 20.55 6.08 25.19
C THR A 195 20.59 4.70 24.55
N ALA A 196 21.79 4.13 24.44
CA ALA A 196 22.03 2.80 23.91
C ALA A 196 23.02 2.03 24.80
N ILE A 197 22.88 0.71 24.83
CA ILE A 197 23.79 -0.21 25.51
C ILE A 197 24.66 -0.92 24.47
N VAL A 198 25.97 -0.97 24.72
CA VAL A 198 26.92 -1.81 24.00
C VAL A 198 27.02 -3.17 24.68
N ARG A 199 26.73 -4.24 23.94
CA ARG A 199 26.70 -5.63 24.44
C ARG A 199 27.95 -6.42 24.10
N ASP A 200 28.71 -5.97 23.12
CA ASP A 200 29.99 -6.57 22.76
C ASP A 200 31.16 -5.87 23.48
N ASN A 201 32.40 -6.24 23.14
CA ASN A 201 33.60 -5.62 23.71
C ASN A 201 34.06 -4.39 22.90
N THR A 202 33.23 -3.86 22.00
CA THR A 202 33.57 -2.70 21.18
C THR A 202 33.47 -1.44 22.02
N SER A 203 34.43 -0.52 21.83
CA SER A 203 34.40 0.78 22.51
C SER A 203 34.15 1.89 21.49
N TYR A 204 33.24 2.79 21.87
CA TYR A 204 32.90 3.97 21.09
C TYR A 204 33.33 5.23 21.84
N LYS A 205 33.46 6.34 21.10
CA LYS A 205 33.76 7.67 21.62
C LYS A 205 32.74 8.67 21.06
N ALA A 206 32.57 9.78 21.77
CA ALA A 206 31.77 10.90 21.28
C ALA A 206 32.22 11.33 19.87
N GLY A 207 31.26 11.52 18.98
CA GLY A 207 31.44 11.83 17.57
C GLY A 207 31.54 10.62 16.64
N ASP A 208 31.65 9.39 17.16
CA ASP A 208 31.58 8.19 16.32
C ASP A 208 30.19 8.07 15.67
N VAL A 209 30.19 7.69 14.39
CA VAL A 209 28.96 7.34 13.65
C VAL A 209 28.92 5.82 13.52
N ILE A 210 27.84 5.22 14.00
CA ILE A 210 27.65 3.77 14.05
C ILE A 210 26.50 3.39 13.12
N TYR A 211 26.75 2.50 12.18
CA TYR A 211 25.74 1.81 11.39
C TYR A 211 25.53 0.41 11.95
N VAL A 212 24.30 0.13 12.39
CA VAL A 212 23.90 -1.19 12.89
C VAL A 212 23.16 -1.92 11.78
N LYS A 213 23.68 -3.11 11.42
CA LYS A 213 23.12 -3.93 10.34
C LYS A 213 21.71 -4.43 10.67
N PRO A 214 20.86 -4.65 9.64
CA PRO A 214 19.56 -5.27 9.85
C PRO A 214 19.72 -6.73 10.27
N SER A 215 18.71 -7.27 10.94
CA SER A 215 18.56 -8.69 11.22
C SER A 215 17.12 -9.14 10.96
N GLU A 216 16.81 -10.42 11.22
CA GLU A 216 15.43 -10.91 11.18
C GLU A 216 14.51 -10.27 12.24
N GLU A 217 15.09 -9.58 13.23
CA GLU A 217 14.36 -9.07 14.40
C GLU A 217 14.41 -7.55 14.51
N SER A 218 15.25 -6.88 13.71
CA SER A 218 15.42 -5.44 13.79
C SER A 218 15.83 -4.83 12.45
N PRO A 219 15.26 -3.68 12.05
CA PRO A 219 15.71 -2.97 10.88
C PRO A 219 17.10 -2.37 11.09
N ALA A 220 17.77 -2.04 10.00
CA ALA A 220 19.02 -1.30 10.09
C ALA A 220 18.76 0.11 10.64
N TYR A 221 19.68 0.60 11.47
CA TYR A 221 19.62 1.97 11.98
C TYR A 221 21.01 2.55 12.13
N ALA A 222 21.08 3.87 12.25
CA ALA A 222 22.33 4.58 12.39
C ALA A 222 22.25 5.68 13.44
N VAL A 223 23.33 5.82 14.21
CA VAL A 223 23.40 6.78 15.33
C VAL A 223 24.75 7.49 15.38
N ARG A 224 24.74 8.75 15.83
CA ARG A 224 25.95 9.44 16.27
C ARG A 224 26.05 9.40 17.79
N VAL A 225 27.21 9.02 18.29
CA VAL A 225 27.51 8.98 19.73
C VAL A 225 27.71 10.41 20.26
N ASN A 226 26.91 10.82 21.22
CA ASN A 226 27.00 12.13 21.87
C ASN A 226 27.92 12.11 23.11
N SER A 227 27.76 11.11 23.97
CA SER A 227 28.60 10.90 25.17
C SER A 227 28.65 9.43 25.54
N VAL A 228 29.70 8.99 26.25
CA VAL A 228 29.91 7.58 26.64
C VAL A 228 30.13 7.51 28.14
N SER A 229 29.47 6.55 28.79
CA SER A 229 29.61 6.20 30.20
C SER A 229 29.62 4.68 30.34
N ASP A 230 30.79 4.10 30.62
CA ASP A 230 31.00 2.65 30.68
C ASP A 230 30.54 1.95 29.38
N ASN A 231 29.58 1.03 29.46
CA ASN A 231 29.01 0.31 28.31
C ASN A 231 27.77 1.00 27.73
N GLU A 232 27.43 2.21 28.19
CA GLU A 232 26.29 2.97 27.68
C GLU A 232 26.74 4.24 26.98
N PHE A 233 25.97 4.69 25.99
CA PHE A 233 26.19 5.97 25.36
C PHE A 233 24.88 6.70 25.08
N THR A 234 24.92 8.03 25.08
CA THR A 234 23.84 8.85 24.54
C THR A 234 24.03 9.07 23.05
N TYR A 235 22.95 9.22 22.29
CA TYR A 235 23.01 9.32 20.84
C TYR A 235 21.98 10.26 20.23
N GLU A 236 22.20 10.56 18.95
CA GLU A 236 21.19 11.09 18.04
C GLU A 236 21.10 10.19 16.81
N GLN A 237 19.92 10.06 16.21
CA GLN A 237 19.75 9.32 14.95
C GLN A 237 20.40 10.10 13.80
N VAL A 238 21.02 9.38 12.86
CA VAL A 238 21.60 9.99 11.66
C VAL A 238 21.04 9.36 10.39
N GLY A 239 20.92 10.17 9.35
CA GLY A 239 20.42 9.77 8.04
C GLY A 239 21.49 9.13 7.15
N MET A 240 21.07 8.68 5.97
CA MET A 240 21.94 8.03 4.99
C MET A 240 23.09 8.92 4.51
N GLU A 241 22.93 10.25 4.58
CA GLU A 241 23.94 11.24 4.16
C GLU A 241 25.21 11.17 5.01
N GLU A 242 25.08 10.73 6.27
CA GLU A 242 26.21 10.59 7.18
C GLU A 242 26.87 9.22 7.10
N ILE A 243 26.18 8.25 6.51
CA ILE A 243 26.65 6.88 6.38
C ILE A 243 27.30 6.64 5.02
N TYR A 244 26.64 7.02 3.93
CA TYR A 244 27.02 6.61 2.58
C TYR A 244 27.55 7.79 1.75
N GLN A 245 28.73 7.60 1.14
CA GLN A 245 29.16 8.43 0.01
C GLN A 245 28.33 8.09 -1.23
N GLU A 246 28.14 6.79 -1.48
CA GLU A 246 27.36 6.24 -2.58
C GLU A 246 26.69 4.95 -2.08
N VAL A 247 25.44 4.73 -2.46
CA VAL A 247 24.72 3.47 -2.17
C VAL A 247 23.73 3.15 -3.28
N GLN A 248 23.75 1.90 -3.73
CA GLN A 248 22.78 1.33 -4.65
C GLN A 248 22.17 0.07 -4.04
N VAL A 249 20.84 0.05 -3.94
CA VAL A 249 20.06 -1.13 -3.58
C VAL A 249 19.14 -1.45 -4.74
N SER A 250 19.33 -2.59 -5.39
CA SER A 250 18.44 -3.05 -6.45
C SER A 250 18.08 -4.52 -6.27
N GLY A 251 16.85 -4.91 -6.56
CA GLY A 251 16.44 -6.30 -6.48
C GLY A 251 14.96 -6.47 -6.17
N THR A 252 14.49 -7.70 -6.30
CA THR A 252 13.19 -8.10 -5.77
C THR A 252 13.34 -8.91 -4.50
N TYR A 253 12.61 -8.50 -3.48
CA TYR A 253 12.66 -9.04 -2.14
C TYR A 253 11.26 -9.47 -1.71
N GLU A 254 11.17 -10.64 -1.08
CA GLU A 254 10.00 -11.00 -0.29
C GLU A 254 10.09 -10.27 1.05
N ALA A 255 9.04 -9.54 1.39
CA ALA A 255 9.04 -8.72 2.59
C ALA A 255 9.03 -9.62 3.85
N THR A 256 9.92 -9.35 4.80
CA THR A 256 9.96 -10.08 6.08
C THR A 256 9.33 -9.23 7.16
N VAL A 257 8.19 -9.68 7.71
CA VAL A 257 7.48 -8.97 8.78
C VAL A 257 8.24 -9.15 10.09
N PHE A 258 8.79 -8.07 10.64
CA PHE A 258 9.45 -8.11 11.95
C PHE A 258 8.63 -7.41 13.04
N ASN A 259 7.75 -6.44 12.69
CA ASN A 259 6.90 -5.77 13.65
C ASN A 259 5.47 -5.56 13.11
N ILE A 260 4.48 -5.78 13.99
CA ILE A 260 3.07 -5.48 13.74
C ILE A 260 2.57 -4.72 14.98
N GLU A 261 1.98 -3.56 14.73
CA GLU A 261 1.45 -2.66 15.75
C GLU A 261 -0.07 -2.56 15.55
N PRO A 262 -0.87 -3.41 16.21
CA PRO A 262 -2.33 -3.34 16.07
C PRO A 262 -2.87 -2.09 16.78
N ALA A 263 -3.93 -1.50 16.22
CA ALA A 263 -4.64 -0.41 16.88
C ALA A 263 -5.48 -0.91 18.08
N GLU A 264 -6.02 0.02 18.87
CA GLU A 264 -6.89 -0.31 20.02
C GLU A 264 -8.10 -1.15 19.57
N GLY A 265 -8.37 -2.25 20.27
CA GLY A 265 -9.49 -3.15 19.94
C GLY A 265 -9.25 -4.04 18.71
N VAL A 266 -8.03 -4.02 18.16
CA VAL A 266 -7.60 -4.87 17.05
C VAL A 266 -6.72 -6.00 17.56
N THR A 267 -7.00 -7.20 17.10
CA THR A 267 -6.24 -8.40 17.42
C THR A 267 -5.55 -8.91 16.16
N ILE A 268 -4.40 -9.56 16.34
CA ILE A 268 -3.69 -10.23 15.26
C ILE A 268 -4.03 -11.71 15.32
N SER A 269 -4.64 -12.27 14.28
CA SER A 269 -4.85 -13.72 14.22
C SER A 269 -3.70 -14.43 13.53
N MET A 270 -3.21 -15.50 14.17
CA MET A 270 -2.19 -16.37 13.62
C MET A 270 -2.82 -17.38 12.67
N GLY A 271 -2.90 -17.04 11.38
CA GLY A 271 -3.16 -18.03 10.34
C GLY A 271 -2.00 -19.00 10.23
N GLY A 272 -2.21 -20.27 10.59
CA GLY A 272 -1.28 -21.35 10.28
C GLY A 272 -1.10 -21.45 8.76
N ALA A 273 0.10 -21.84 8.33
CA ALA A 273 0.35 -22.14 6.92
C ALA A 273 -0.67 -23.19 6.43
N SER A 274 -1.44 -22.80 5.42
CA SER A 274 -2.54 -23.51 4.73
C SER A 274 -3.96 -23.06 5.11
N ASP A 275 -4.37 -21.93 4.53
CA ASP A 275 -5.66 -21.91 3.82
C ASP A 275 -5.34 -21.73 2.33
N SER A 276 -5.95 -22.57 1.52
CA SER A 276 -5.57 -22.94 0.16
C SER A 276 -5.02 -21.82 -0.72
N SER A 277 -3.84 -22.07 -1.28
CA SER A 277 -3.44 -21.56 -2.58
C SER A 277 -4.61 -21.67 -3.58
N LEU A 278 -4.83 -20.59 -4.33
CA LEU A 278 -5.59 -20.53 -5.58
C LEU A 278 -7.13 -20.57 -5.42
N LEU A 279 -7.75 -19.39 -5.44
CA LEU A 279 -9.06 -19.23 -6.08
C LEU A 279 -8.88 -19.44 -7.59
N THR A 280 -8.69 -20.71 -7.98
CA THR A 280 -8.91 -21.17 -9.35
C THR A 280 -10.38 -21.52 -9.51
N TYR A 281 -10.98 -20.92 -10.54
CA TYR A 281 -12.33 -21.11 -11.06
C TYR A 281 -12.75 -22.60 -11.19
N ALA A 282 -13.44 -23.13 -10.17
CA ALA A 282 -14.31 -24.33 -10.17
C ALA A 282 -14.66 -24.60 -8.68
N ASP A 283 -15.88 -24.46 -8.19
CA ASP A 283 -17.01 -25.31 -8.53
C ASP A 283 -18.34 -24.63 -8.15
N TYR A 284 -19.16 -24.41 -9.17
CA TYR A 284 -20.61 -24.32 -9.03
C TYR A 284 -21.13 -25.76 -8.99
N LEU A 285 -21.60 -26.24 -7.83
CA LEU A 285 -22.81 -27.07 -7.65
C LEU A 285 -22.92 -27.53 -6.17
N PRO A 286 -24.16 -27.71 -5.65
CA PRO A 286 -24.45 -27.76 -4.23
C PRO A 286 -24.32 -29.19 -3.68
N ALA A 287 -23.56 -29.36 -2.59
CA ALA A 287 -23.77 -30.45 -1.66
C ALA A 287 -23.16 -30.10 -0.29
N LYS A 288 -24.02 -29.85 0.69
CA LYS A 288 -23.66 -29.93 2.12
C LYS A 288 -23.04 -31.30 2.41
N GLN A 289 -21.84 -31.31 2.96
CA GLN A 289 -21.44 -32.33 3.93
C GLN A 289 -20.76 -31.64 5.11
N GLU A 290 -21.43 -31.72 6.26
CA GLU A 290 -20.91 -31.32 7.56
C GLU A 290 -19.67 -32.13 7.87
N ILE A 291 -18.54 -31.45 8.10
CA ILE A 291 -17.38 -32.03 8.77
C ILE A 291 -17.28 -31.32 10.12
N GLN A 292 -17.68 -32.01 11.19
CA GLN A 292 -17.35 -31.62 12.55
C GLN A 292 -15.84 -31.72 12.73
N ALA A 293 -15.16 -30.60 12.92
CA ALA A 293 -13.80 -30.58 13.45
C ALA A 293 -13.90 -30.57 14.99
N GLU A 294 -13.35 -31.62 15.62
CA GLU A 294 -13.14 -31.68 17.07
C GLU A 294 -12.06 -30.66 17.45
N TYR A 295 -12.43 -29.70 18.29
CA TYR A 295 -11.51 -28.74 18.91
C TYR A 295 -10.73 -29.43 20.04
N PRO A 296 -9.39 -29.32 20.10
CA PRO A 296 -8.68 -29.59 21.34
C PRO A 296 -8.96 -28.45 22.34
N GLU A 297 -9.67 -28.78 23.42
CA GLU A 297 -9.75 -27.95 24.63
C GLU A 297 -8.38 -27.88 25.30
N CYS A 298 -7.68 -26.75 25.20
CA CYS A 298 -6.83 -26.23 26.28
C CYS A 298 -6.19 -24.88 25.93
N LEU A 299 -6.77 -23.79 26.46
CA LEU A 299 -6.07 -22.62 27.02
C LEU A 299 -7.13 -21.74 27.68
N ASP A 300 -7.01 -21.59 29.00
CA ASP A 300 -7.97 -20.86 29.83
C ASP A 300 -8.12 -19.41 29.39
N LYS A 301 -9.37 -18.95 29.40
CA LYS A 301 -9.78 -17.55 29.25
C LYS A 301 -9.29 -16.75 30.46
N THR A 302 -8.25 -15.97 30.28
CA THR A 302 -7.96 -14.79 31.12
C THR A 302 -7.48 -13.65 30.25
N ASP A 303 -8.17 -12.52 30.45
CA ASP A 303 -7.96 -11.13 30.05
C ASP A 303 -6.65 -10.71 29.35
N ASN A 304 -6.86 -9.84 28.34
CA ASN A 304 -5.94 -8.84 27.77
C ASN A 304 -4.59 -9.34 27.25
N VAL A 305 -4.53 -9.59 25.94
CA VAL A 305 -3.26 -9.73 25.22
C VAL A 305 -3.29 -8.84 23.98
N ILE A 306 -2.75 -7.62 24.10
CA ILE A 306 -2.16 -6.91 22.95
C ILE A 306 -0.69 -7.32 22.94
N LEU A 307 -0.33 -8.21 22.02
CA LEU A 307 1.06 -8.56 21.72
C LEU A 307 1.62 -7.51 20.75
N THR A 308 2.35 -6.53 21.26
CA THR A 308 3.23 -5.66 20.45
C THR A 308 4.50 -6.45 20.11
N GLY A 309 4.92 -6.49 18.84
CA GLY A 309 6.18 -7.15 18.43
C GLY A 309 6.08 -8.65 18.10
N ILE A 310 4.98 -9.11 17.50
CA ILE A 310 4.89 -10.50 17.02
C ILE A 310 5.84 -10.71 15.83
N LYS A 311 6.88 -11.53 16.02
CA LYS A 311 7.68 -12.11 14.93
C LYS A 311 6.81 -13.11 14.15
N LYS A 312 6.61 -12.88 12.85
CA LYS A 312 5.85 -13.80 11.99
C LYS A 312 6.75 -14.40 10.92
N GLU A 313 6.71 -15.73 10.80
CA GLU A 313 7.22 -16.41 9.61
C GLU A 313 6.23 -16.19 8.44
N GLY A 314 6.73 -15.61 7.35
CA GLY A 314 5.94 -15.28 6.15
C GLY A 314 5.46 -13.83 6.09
N ASN A 315 4.80 -13.47 4.99
CA ASN A 315 4.37 -12.10 4.67
C ASN A 315 2.84 -11.91 4.68
N ASN A 316 2.11 -12.83 5.32
CA ASN A 316 0.66 -12.69 5.53
C ASN A 316 0.42 -11.98 6.86
N VAL A 317 -0.48 -11.01 6.95
CA VAL A 317 -0.92 -10.40 8.21
C VAL A 317 -2.44 -10.32 8.20
N LYS A 318 -3.08 -10.79 9.28
CA LYS A 318 -4.53 -10.66 9.48
C LYS A 318 -4.81 -9.87 10.74
N LEU A 319 -5.59 -8.81 10.59
CA LEU A 319 -6.04 -7.90 11.63
C LEU A 319 -7.55 -8.05 11.80
N ASP A 320 -7.98 -8.36 13.02
CA ASP A 320 -9.37 -8.56 13.37
C ASP A 320 -9.78 -7.50 14.40
N ALA A 321 -10.68 -6.61 14.00
CA ALA A 321 -11.22 -5.55 14.83
C ALA A 321 -12.65 -5.89 15.26
N ASN A 322 -12.91 -5.91 16.57
CA ASN A 322 -14.25 -6.02 17.14
C ASN A 322 -14.62 -4.67 17.76
N LEU A 323 -15.50 -3.93 17.08
CA LEU A 323 -15.73 -2.52 17.40
C LEU A 323 -16.89 -2.29 18.37
N GLY A 324 -17.47 -3.37 18.91
CA GLY A 324 -18.72 -3.32 19.66
C GLY A 324 -19.95 -3.31 18.76
N ASP A 325 -21.14 -3.33 19.36
CA ASP A 325 -22.44 -3.21 18.67
C ASP A 325 -22.65 -4.17 17.48
N GLY A 326 -22.03 -5.36 17.56
CA GLY A 326 -22.13 -6.38 16.51
C GLY A 326 -21.29 -6.11 15.26
N VAL A 327 -20.37 -5.15 15.27
CA VAL A 327 -19.45 -4.88 14.16
C VAL A 327 -18.19 -5.74 14.30
N THR A 328 -17.92 -6.56 13.29
CA THR A 328 -16.61 -7.22 13.14
C THR A 328 -16.01 -6.90 11.79
N LEU A 329 -14.71 -6.60 11.78
CA LEU A 329 -13.94 -6.29 10.59
C LEU A 329 -12.67 -7.13 10.59
N ASN A 330 -12.46 -7.87 9.52
CA ASN A 330 -11.30 -8.73 9.31
C ASN A 330 -10.58 -8.19 8.08
N VAL A 331 -9.34 -7.75 8.21
CA VAL A 331 -8.50 -7.32 7.08
C VAL A 331 -7.27 -8.20 7.01
N ALA A 332 -6.95 -8.73 5.83
CA ALA A 332 -5.72 -9.47 5.62
C ALA A 332 -4.92 -8.93 4.44
N ILE A 333 -3.60 -8.92 4.58
CA ILE A 333 -2.63 -8.62 3.52
C ILE A 333 -1.70 -9.82 3.39
N SER A 334 -1.36 -10.23 2.17
CA SER A 334 -0.44 -11.33 1.94
C SER A 334 0.34 -11.18 0.63
N ASN A 335 1.29 -12.09 0.38
CA ASN A 335 2.07 -12.15 -0.87
C ASN A 335 2.76 -10.81 -1.22
N ILE A 336 3.26 -10.16 -0.18
CA ILE A 336 3.93 -8.86 -0.27
C ILE A 336 5.32 -9.04 -0.89
N SER A 337 5.48 -8.50 -2.10
CA SER A 337 6.74 -8.49 -2.84
C SER A 337 7.14 -7.05 -3.17
N VAL A 338 8.41 -6.70 -2.95
CA VAL A 338 8.95 -5.37 -3.23
C VAL A 338 10.12 -5.50 -4.19
N SER A 339 9.98 -4.88 -5.36
CA SER A 339 11.04 -4.74 -6.36
C SER A 339 11.51 -3.30 -6.37
N THR A 340 12.81 -3.07 -6.22
CA THR A 340 13.35 -1.73 -6.04
C THR A 340 14.66 -1.53 -6.79
N ASP A 341 14.97 -0.29 -7.16
CA ASP A 341 16.26 0.18 -7.66
C ASP A 341 16.47 1.63 -7.17
N VAL A 342 17.18 1.75 -6.04
CA VAL A 342 17.49 2.99 -5.35
C VAL A 342 18.97 3.29 -5.54
N ASP A 343 19.29 4.49 -6.02
CA ASP A 343 20.66 5.02 -6.15
C ASP A 343 20.73 6.40 -5.47
N PHE A 344 21.60 6.50 -4.48
CA PHE A 344 21.91 7.72 -3.75
C PHE A 344 23.41 7.99 -3.76
N GLY A 345 23.78 9.28 -3.84
CA GLY A 345 25.15 9.73 -3.58
C GLY A 345 25.17 11.04 -2.80
N ILE A 346 26.11 11.21 -1.88
CA ILE A 346 26.15 12.33 -0.91
C ILE A 346 26.15 13.72 -1.57
N PHE A 347 26.82 13.88 -2.71
CA PHE A 347 26.82 15.14 -3.47
C PHE A 347 25.67 15.24 -4.47
N SER A 348 25.12 14.10 -4.86
CA SER A 348 24.11 13.97 -5.91
C SER A 348 22.69 14.04 -5.36
N GLY A 349 22.52 13.74 -4.07
CA GLY A 349 21.25 13.38 -3.45
C GLY A 349 20.73 12.05 -3.97
N LEU A 350 19.40 11.87 -3.88
CA LEU A 350 18.69 10.77 -4.51
C LEU A 350 18.75 10.92 -6.04
N LYS A 351 19.41 9.99 -6.73
CA LYS A 351 19.53 9.98 -8.19
C LYS A 351 18.41 9.18 -8.82
N LYS A 352 18.05 8.05 -8.21
CA LYS A 352 17.04 7.12 -8.68
C LYS A 352 16.34 6.45 -7.52
N ALA A 353 15.05 6.23 -7.66
CA ALA A 353 14.27 5.39 -6.76
C ALA A 353 13.05 4.85 -7.51
N ASN A 354 13.23 3.69 -8.11
CA ASN A 354 12.16 2.96 -8.78
C ASN A 354 11.67 1.86 -7.85
N VAL A 355 10.37 1.85 -7.58
CA VAL A 355 9.73 0.98 -6.61
C VAL A 355 8.52 0.34 -7.25
N THR A 356 8.41 -0.97 -7.15
CA THR A 356 7.23 -1.74 -7.51
C THR A 356 6.86 -2.61 -6.32
N MET A 357 5.65 -2.45 -5.79
CA MET A 357 5.14 -3.26 -4.69
C MET A 357 3.85 -3.95 -5.11
N THR A 358 3.76 -5.24 -4.84
CA THR A 358 2.55 -6.03 -5.08
C THR A 358 2.14 -6.74 -3.81
N PHE A 359 0.85 -6.79 -3.51
CA PHE A 359 0.29 -7.55 -2.40
C PHE A 359 -1.15 -7.93 -2.70
N ASP A 360 -1.60 -9.01 -2.06
CA ASP A 360 -3.01 -9.40 -2.05
C ASP A 360 -3.66 -8.86 -0.78
N ASP A 361 -4.84 -8.28 -0.90
CA ASP A 361 -5.62 -7.78 0.23
C ASP A 361 -7.02 -8.43 0.26
N SER A 362 -7.58 -8.54 1.45
CA SER A 362 -8.96 -8.96 1.65
C SER A 362 -9.57 -8.30 2.86
N VAL A 363 -10.88 -8.05 2.77
CA VAL A 363 -11.70 -7.46 3.82
C VAL A 363 -12.95 -8.31 4.00
N LYS A 364 -13.29 -8.63 5.24
CA LYS A 364 -14.60 -9.15 5.62
C LYS A 364 -15.21 -8.29 6.71
N ALA A 365 -16.41 -7.78 6.47
CA ALA A 365 -17.14 -6.97 7.43
C ALA A 365 -18.50 -7.62 7.72
N GLU A 366 -18.83 -7.77 9.00
CA GLU A 366 -20.17 -8.19 9.45
C GLU A 366 -20.71 -7.17 10.44
N TYR A 367 -21.99 -6.81 10.30
CA TYR A 367 -22.59 -5.74 11.09
C TYR A 367 -24.10 -5.86 11.28
N GLN A 368 -24.60 -5.36 12.43
CA GLN A 368 -26.02 -5.20 12.74
C GLN A 368 -26.28 -4.01 13.71
N ALA A 369 -26.45 -2.79 13.19
CA ALA A 369 -26.99 -1.67 13.97
C ALA A 369 -27.58 -0.52 13.10
N GLU A 370 -28.19 0.48 13.74
CA GLU A 370 -29.08 1.46 13.09
C GLU A 370 -28.35 2.48 12.20
N HIS A 371 -27.16 2.98 12.59
CA HIS A 371 -26.32 3.88 11.78
C HIS A 371 -24.88 3.93 12.32
N ILE A 372 -23.87 3.78 11.46
CA ILE A 372 -22.46 3.99 11.79
C ILE A 372 -21.77 4.76 10.67
N SER A 373 -21.00 5.78 11.03
CA SER A 373 -19.91 6.32 10.23
C SER A 373 -18.66 6.37 11.10
N LYS A 374 -17.65 5.55 10.79
CA LYS A 374 -16.44 5.41 11.60
C LYS A 374 -15.22 5.14 10.73
N GLN A 375 -14.13 5.83 11.02
CA GLN A 375 -12.81 5.44 10.58
C GLN A 375 -12.17 4.57 11.65
N VAL A 376 -11.65 3.43 11.24
CA VAL A 376 -11.14 2.39 12.12
C VAL A 376 -9.67 2.18 11.80
N PRO A 377 -8.76 2.78 12.59
CA PRO A 377 -7.36 2.39 12.54
C PRO A 377 -7.25 0.90 12.82
N LEU A 378 -6.50 0.19 11.99
CA LEU A 378 -6.28 -1.26 12.15
C LEU A 378 -4.90 -1.55 12.71
N GLY A 379 -3.90 -0.80 12.27
CA GLY A 379 -2.54 -0.92 12.77
C GLY A 379 -1.48 -0.62 11.72
N THR A 380 -0.24 -0.88 12.07
CA THR A 380 0.90 -0.78 11.14
C THR A 380 1.69 -2.09 11.08
N ILE A 381 2.29 -2.35 9.93
CA ILE A 381 3.10 -3.52 9.64
C ILE A 381 4.44 -3.00 9.13
N GLU A 382 5.53 -3.35 9.80
CA GLU A 382 6.87 -2.99 9.37
C GLU A 382 7.62 -4.23 8.88
N MET A 383 8.25 -4.08 7.72
CA MET A 383 8.86 -5.18 7.00
C MET A 383 10.28 -4.84 6.54
N GLY A 384 11.18 -5.81 6.68
CA GLY A 384 12.55 -5.73 6.17
C GLY A 384 12.58 -6.13 4.71
N ILE A 385 13.43 -5.46 3.92
CA ILE A 385 13.64 -5.72 2.49
C ILE A 385 15.04 -6.33 2.33
N GLY A 386 15.12 -7.66 2.51
CA GLY A 386 16.38 -8.39 2.48
C GLY A 386 17.41 -7.90 3.52
N PRO A 387 18.70 -8.23 3.36
CA PRO A 387 19.77 -7.76 4.23
C PRO A 387 20.22 -6.34 3.86
N THR A 388 19.26 -5.43 3.68
CA THR A 388 19.51 -4.05 3.23
C THR A 388 18.97 -3.04 4.26
N PRO A 389 19.38 -1.76 4.20
CA PRO A 389 18.83 -0.71 5.05
C PRO A 389 17.40 -0.29 4.69
N LEU A 390 16.78 -0.93 3.69
CA LEU A 390 15.43 -0.63 3.25
C LEU A 390 14.39 -1.35 4.12
N THR A 391 13.33 -0.63 4.46
CA THR A 391 12.12 -1.18 5.06
C THR A 391 10.88 -0.72 4.31
N ALA A 392 9.82 -1.50 4.38
CA ALA A 392 8.49 -1.10 3.95
C ALA A 392 7.57 -1.04 5.17
N LYS A 393 6.86 0.07 5.34
CA LYS A 393 5.84 0.25 6.37
C LYS A 393 4.47 0.33 5.73
N ILE A 394 3.57 -0.58 6.09
CA ILE A 394 2.15 -0.51 5.72
C ILE A 394 1.37 0.00 6.92
N SER A 395 0.51 0.99 6.72
CA SER A 395 -0.45 1.46 7.71
C SER A 395 -1.87 1.22 7.20
N LEU A 396 -2.73 0.68 8.06
CA LEU A 396 -4.07 0.22 7.70
C LEU A 396 -5.13 0.99 8.47
N VAL A 397 -6.10 1.49 7.72
CA VAL A 397 -7.33 2.11 8.22
C VAL A 397 -8.50 1.54 7.42
N ALA A 398 -9.68 1.42 8.02
CA ALA A 398 -10.90 1.10 7.29
C ALA A 398 -11.96 2.17 7.55
N ASN A 399 -12.53 2.72 6.47
CA ASN A 399 -13.69 3.60 6.55
C ASN A 399 -14.95 2.76 6.47
N LEU A 400 -15.82 2.91 7.46
CA LEU A 400 -17.04 2.15 7.63
C LEU A 400 -18.23 3.11 7.69
N GLY A 401 -19.12 3.05 6.72
CA GLY A 401 -20.36 3.83 6.65
C GLY A 401 -21.52 2.88 6.39
N PHE A 402 -22.49 2.78 7.29
CA PHE A 402 -23.60 1.84 7.12
C PHE A 402 -24.87 2.31 7.80
N ASP A 403 -26.00 2.04 7.15
CA ASP A 403 -27.31 1.94 7.77
C ASP A 403 -27.77 0.48 7.69
N GLY A 404 -28.23 -0.15 8.78
CA GLY A 404 -28.85 -1.49 8.74
C GLY A 404 -27.92 -2.70 8.94
N LYS A 405 -28.25 -3.84 8.32
CA LYS A 405 -27.56 -5.13 8.52
C LYS A 405 -26.80 -5.56 7.26
N VAL A 406 -25.55 -6.01 7.43
CA VAL A 406 -24.61 -6.25 6.33
C VAL A 406 -23.69 -7.43 6.59
N SER A 407 -23.41 -8.19 5.54
CA SER A 407 -22.22 -9.03 5.42
C SER A 407 -21.53 -8.73 4.09
N LEU A 408 -20.24 -8.39 4.14
CA LEU A 408 -19.41 -8.07 2.97
C LEU A 408 -18.13 -8.89 3.01
N SER A 409 -17.73 -9.45 1.88
CA SER A 409 -16.38 -9.95 1.62
C SER A 409 -15.83 -9.32 0.35
N TYR A 410 -14.60 -8.80 0.42
CA TYR A 410 -13.87 -8.18 -0.68
C TYR A 410 -12.46 -8.74 -0.74
N SER A 411 -11.91 -8.92 -1.94
CA SER A 411 -10.50 -9.24 -2.13
C SER A 411 -9.95 -8.66 -3.42
N SER A 412 -8.66 -8.30 -3.43
CA SER A 412 -7.95 -7.84 -4.62
C SER A 412 -6.46 -8.18 -4.60
N LYS A 413 -5.80 -7.97 -5.74
CA LYS A 413 -4.34 -7.87 -5.86
C LYS A 413 -3.96 -6.46 -6.25
N ILE A 414 -3.34 -5.72 -5.35
CA ILE A 414 -2.89 -4.35 -5.61
C ILE A 414 -1.45 -4.35 -6.13
N SER A 415 -1.18 -3.52 -7.13
CA SER A 415 0.15 -3.27 -7.69
C SER A 415 0.43 -1.77 -7.74
N LEU A 416 1.50 -1.35 -7.05
CA LEU A 416 1.95 0.03 -6.94
C LEU A 416 3.27 0.20 -7.67
N MET A 417 3.41 1.24 -8.49
CA MET A 417 4.67 1.62 -9.12
C MET A 417 4.95 3.11 -8.90
N VAL A 418 6.15 3.41 -8.45
CA VAL A 418 6.68 4.77 -8.30
C VAL A 418 8.08 4.78 -8.93
N ASN A 419 8.29 5.57 -9.96
CA ASN A 419 9.56 5.69 -10.67
C ASN A 419 10.05 7.14 -10.60
N TYR A 420 11.24 7.31 -10.05
CA TYR A 420 11.93 8.58 -9.96
C TYR A 420 13.34 8.44 -10.51
N GLU A 421 13.69 9.34 -11.42
CA GLU A 421 15.06 9.56 -11.89
C GLU A 421 15.31 11.07 -11.94
N LYS A 422 16.45 11.50 -11.41
CA LYS A 422 16.79 12.91 -11.30
C LYS A 422 16.72 13.61 -12.66
N GLY A 423 15.86 14.62 -12.75
CA GLY A 423 15.65 15.40 -13.98
C GLY A 423 14.51 14.89 -14.86
N LYS A 424 13.79 13.85 -14.44
CA LYS A 424 12.55 13.39 -15.07
C LYS A 424 11.36 13.60 -14.15
N GLY A 425 10.17 13.72 -14.73
CA GLY A 425 8.92 13.76 -13.98
C GLY A 425 8.55 12.41 -13.37
N LEU A 426 7.71 12.44 -12.34
CA LEU A 426 7.34 11.27 -11.55
C LEU A 426 6.51 10.27 -12.37
N GLY A 427 7.06 9.07 -12.59
CA GLY A 427 6.34 7.92 -13.11
C GLY A 427 5.55 7.24 -12.01
N LYS A 428 4.24 7.02 -12.20
CA LYS A 428 3.35 6.54 -11.12
C LYS A 428 2.14 5.75 -11.60
N SER A 429 1.98 4.53 -11.10
CA SER A 429 0.81 3.73 -11.44
C SER A 429 0.29 2.96 -10.24
N VAL A 430 -1.03 2.85 -10.15
CA VAL A 430 -1.75 2.01 -9.20
C VAL A 430 -2.75 1.17 -9.97
N SER A 431 -2.68 -0.14 -9.78
CA SER A 431 -3.60 -1.11 -10.39
C SER A 431 -4.21 -2.00 -9.33
N ASN A 432 -5.50 -2.27 -9.46
CA ASN A 432 -6.20 -3.30 -8.73
C ASN A 432 -6.56 -4.42 -9.71
N ASN A 433 -5.90 -5.56 -9.53
CA ASN A 433 -6.08 -6.73 -10.38
C ASN A 433 -7.06 -7.69 -9.69
N ASN A 434 -8.08 -8.13 -10.42
CA ASN A 434 -9.08 -9.09 -9.99
C ASN A 434 -9.85 -8.70 -8.71
N PRO A 435 -10.48 -7.51 -8.64
CA PRO A 435 -11.38 -7.20 -7.53
C PRO A 435 -12.55 -8.19 -7.53
N ASP A 436 -12.77 -8.85 -6.40
CA ASP A 436 -13.89 -9.74 -6.16
C ASP A 436 -14.68 -9.29 -4.92
N CYS A 437 -16.00 -9.32 -5.01
CA CYS A 437 -16.89 -8.79 -3.99
C CYS A 437 -18.14 -9.66 -3.86
N ASP A 438 -18.40 -10.15 -2.65
CA ASP A 438 -19.64 -10.80 -2.24
C ASP A 438 -20.33 -9.97 -1.16
N PHE A 439 -21.60 -9.65 -1.37
CA PHE A 439 -22.32 -8.66 -0.57
C PHE A 439 -23.76 -9.07 -0.31
N HIS A 440 -24.15 -8.95 0.96
CA HIS A 440 -25.51 -9.19 1.43
C HIS A 440 -25.91 -8.03 2.34
N ALA A 441 -26.94 -7.28 1.95
CA ALA A 441 -27.39 -6.13 2.72
C ALA A 441 -28.88 -5.82 2.57
N ASP A 442 -29.40 -5.12 3.58
CA ASP A 442 -30.75 -4.55 3.59
C ASP A 442 -30.76 -3.00 3.43
N ALA A 443 -29.64 -2.33 3.10
CA ALA A 443 -29.51 -0.85 3.08
C ALA A 443 -28.23 -0.27 2.40
N THR A 444 -27.98 1.06 2.53
CA THR A 444 -26.86 1.86 1.95
C THR A 444 -25.56 1.76 2.77
N ILE A 445 -24.42 1.56 2.09
CA ILE A 445 -23.20 0.99 2.68
C ILE A 445 -21.93 1.55 2.03
N THR A 446 -20.86 1.72 2.81
CA THR A 446 -19.50 2.01 2.36
C THR A 446 -18.50 1.29 3.26
N VAL A 447 -17.63 0.48 2.66
CA VAL A 447 -16.51 -0.21 3.33
C VAL A 447 -15.26 -0.01 2.52
N GLU A 448 -14.36 0.82 3.00
CA GLU A 448 -13.16 1.17 2.27
C GLU A 448 -11.91 0.93 3.12
N PRO A 449 -11.19 -0.18 2.93
CA PRO A 449 -9.83 -0.24 3.42
C PRO A 449 -9.00 0.85 2.74
N CYS A 450 -8.20 1.49 3.55
CA CYS A 450 -7.25 2.49 3.17
C CYS A 450 -5.87 2.02 3.63
N LEU A 451 -4.98 1.87 2.66
CA LEU A 451 -3.60 1.44 2.86
C LEU A 451 -2.67 2.61 2.61
N LYS A 452 -1.75 2.86 3.53
CA LYS A 452 -0.58 3.68 3.28
C LYS A 452 0.66 2.81 3.29
N VAL A 453 1.41 2.83 2.20
CA VAL A 453 2.70 2.18 2.06
C VAL A 453 3.79 3.24 2.09
N GLU A 454 4.84 3.03 2.85
CA GLU A 454 6.03 3.88 2.88
C GLU A 454 7.27 3.02 2.67
N LEU A 455 8.08 3.34 1.66
CA LEU A 455 9.41 2.78 1.50
C LEU A 455 10.39 3.67 2.26
N CYS A 456 11.10 3.10 3.22
CA CYS A 456 12.06 3.81 4.06
C CYS A 456 13.49 3.32 3.80
N PHE A 457 14.45 4.20 4.04
CA PHE A 457 15.87 3.88 4.06
C PHE A 457 16.44 4.41 5.38
N LEU A 458 16.96 3.52 6.24
CA LEU A 458 17.35 3.85 7.63
C LEU A 458 16.23 4.57 8.39
N GLY A 459 14.99 4.11 8.23
CA GLY A 459 13.81 4.69 8.90
C GLY A 459 13.29 6.00 8.31
N ARG A 460 14.01 6.64 7.36
CA ARG A 460 13.54 7.83 6.64
C ARG A 460 12.77 7.44 5.39
N GLY A 461 11.53 7.91 5.25
CA GLY A 461 10.71 7.69 4.07
C GLY A 461 11.34 8.24 2.78
N LEU A 462 11.58 7.37 1.80
CA LEU A 462 11.96 7.75 0.44
C LEU A 462 10.74 8.20 -0.36
N THR A 463 9.67 7.42 -0.30
CA THR A 463 8.39 7.66 -0.96
C THR A 463 7.26 7.02 -0.18
N ASN A 464 6.06 7.59 -0.26
CA ASN A 464 4.84 7.03 0.30
C ASN A 464 3.72 6.99 -0.73
N VAL A 465 2.86 5.98 -0.64
CA VAL A 465 1.69 5.78 -1.48
C VAL A 465 0.49 5.46 -0.59
N LYS A 466 -0.58 6.24 -0.70
CA LYS A 466 -1.89 5.97 -0.10
C LYS A 466 -2.80 5.38 -1.18
N VAL A 467 -3.53 4.33 -0.86
CA VAL A 467 -4.52 3.70 -1.74
C VAL A 467 -5.79 3.45 -0.97
N ILE A 468 -6.92 3.76 -1.59
CA ILE A 468 -8.26 3.44 -1.11
C ILE A 468 -8.93 2.60 -2.18
N SER A 469 -9.38 1.41 -1.81
CA SER A 469 -10.13 0.52 -2.70
C SER A 469 -11.10 -0.32 -1.89
N GLY A 470 -12.41 -0.21 -2.15
CA GLY A 470 -13.42 -0.81 -1.29
C GLY A 470 -14.76 -0.99 -1.99
N VAL A 471 -15.85 -1.04 -1.24
CA VAL A 471 -17.21 -1.19 -1.79
C VAL A 471 -18.07 -0.04 -1.33
N VAL A 472 -18.76 0.59 -2.28
CA VAL A 472 -19.77 1.62 -2.05
C VAL A 472 -21.08 1.14 -2.65
N ALA A 473 -22.14 1.14 -1.86
CA ALA A 473 -23.50 0.79 -2.26
C ALA A 473 -24.46 1.93 -1.87
N ILE A 474 -25.17 2.47 -2.86
CA ILE A 474 -26.09 3.59 -2.71
C ILE A 474 -27.50 3.09 -3.02
N SER A 475 -28.47 3.37 -2.14
CA SER A 475 -29.86 2.98 -2.35
C SER A 475 -30.79 4.17 -2.59
N ASN A 476 -31.73 4.03 -3.52
CA ASN A 476 -32.88 4.92 -3.69
C ASN A 476 -34.14 4.15 -3.29
N VAL A 477 -34.96 4.75 -2.41
CA VAL A 477 -36.16 4.14 -1.85
C VAL A 477 -37.37 4.99 -2.19
N ASP A 478 -38.38 4.37 -2.78
CA ASP A 478 -39.66 5.01 -3.08
C ASP A 478 -40.80 4.13 -2.58
N ILE A 479 -41.63 4.69 -1.71
CA ILE A 479 -42.71 3.99 -1.00
C ILE A 479 -44.06 4.56 -1.45
N ASP A 480 -44.87 3.74 -2.11
CA ASP A 480 -46.23 4.10 -2.54
C ASP A 480 -47.24 3.76 -1.44
N LEU A 481 -47.22 4.52 -0.34
CA LEU A 481 -48.02 4.25 0.88
C LEU A 481 -49.54 4.19 0.65
N LEU A 482 -50.06 4.80 -0.42
CA LEU A 482 -51.50 4.95 -0.67
C LEU A 482 -51.93 4.63 -2.12
N GLY A 483 -51.00 4.28 -3.01
CA GLY A 483 -51.29 3.91 -4.37
C GLY A 483 -51.31 2.39 -4.59
N ASN A 484 -51.16 2.00 -5.85
CA ASN A 484 -51.25 0.60 -6.30
C ASN A 484 -49.92 0.10 -6.90
N GLU A 485 -48.86 0.91 -6.82
CA GLU A 485 -47.54 0.55 -7.32
C GLU A 485 -46.74 -0.13 -6.19
N PRO A 486 -45.79 -1.03 -6.52
CA PRO A 486 -44.97 -1.69 -5.50
C PRO A 486 -44.04 -0.70 -4.81
N ASN A 487 -43.70 -0.95 -3.54
CA ASN A 487 -42.64 -0.21 -2.86
C ASN A 487 -41.29 -0.65 -3.42
N CYS A 488 -40.50 0.30 -3.90
CA CYS A 488 -39.27 0.01 -4.63
C CYS A 488 -38.04 0.41 -3.83
N ILE A 489 -37.02 -0.44 -3.88
CA ILE A 489 -35.67 -0.18 -3.39
C ILE A 489 -34.71 -0.51 -4.54
N ASP A 490 -33.96 0.48 -5.04
CA ASP A 490 -32.93 0.29 -6.06
C ASP A 490 -31.55 0.52 -5.45
N VAL A 491 -30.66 -0.47 -5.53
CA VAL A 491 -29.30 -0.40 -4.98
C VAL A 491 -28.29 -0.42 -6.13
N TYR A 492 -27.41 0.57 -6.14
CA TYR A 492 -26.27 0.68 -7.04
C TYR A 492 -24.97 0.46 -6.28
N MET A 493 -24.17 -0.52 -6.68
CA MET A 493 -22.88 -0.83 -6.06
C MET A 493 -21.71 -0.65 -7.01
N TYR A 494 -20.61 -0.11 -6.48
CA TYR A 494 -19.36 0.04 -7.20
C TYR A 494 -18.13 -0.04 -6.30
N VAL A 495 -16.96 -0.18 -6.91
CA VAL A 495 -15.65 -0.19 -6.23
C VAL A 495 -14.89 1.08 -6.60
N PRO A 496 -14.71 2.04 -5.68
CA PRO A 496 -13.83 3.17 -5.93
C PRO A 496 -12.36 2.71 -5.89
N LEU A 497 -11.50 3.40 -6.63
CA LEU A 497 -10.05 3.25 -6.55
C LEU A 497 -9.40 4.62 -6.60
N ARG A 498 -8.76 5.02 -5.51
CA ARG A 498 -8.12 6.32 -5.36
C ARG A 498 -6.72 6.16 -4.79
N TRP A 499 -5.82 7.05 -5.17
CA TRP A 499 -4.46 7.01 -4.68
C TRP A 499 -3.86 8.41 -4.53
N ALA A 500 -2.84 8.47 -3.67
CA ALA A 500 -1.98 9.62 -3.54
C ALA A 500 -0.53 9.18 -3.28
N ILE A 501 0.43 9.96 -3.78
CA ILE A 501 1.86 9.68 -3.69
C ILE A 501 2.57 10.90 -3.14
N ASN A 502 3.44 10.66 -2.17
CA ASN A 502 4.31 11.65 -1.52
C ASN A 502 3.54 12.85 -0.92
N GLU A 503 2.28 12.64 -0.51
CA GLU A 503 1.55 13.65 0.25
C GLU A 503 2.19 13.90 1.62
N ASP A 504 2.72 12.83 2.23
CA ASP A 504 3.42 12.94 3.51
C ASP A 504 4.89 13.26 3.27
N GLY A 505 5.53 13.92 4.25
CA GLY A 505 6.94 14.29 4.19
C GLY A 505 7.85 13.07 3.96
N CYS A 506 8.63 13.12 2.87
CA CYS A 506 9.58 12.08 2.47
C CYS A 506 10.68 12.72 1.61
N VAL A 507 11.76 11.97 1.34
CA VAL A 507 12.88 12.49 0.53
C VAL A 507 12.41 13.00 -0.83
N MET A 508 11.50 12.31 -1.53
CA MET A 508 10.98 12.79 -2.81
C MET A 508 10.15 14.08 -2.67
N ALA A 509 9.27 14.17 -1.66
CA ALA A 509 8.47 15.37 -1.41
C ALA A 509 9.35 16.58 -1.07
N ASP A 510 10.48 16.36 -0.37
CA ASP A 510 11.46 17.39 -0.01
C ASP A 510 12.21 17.93 -1.24
N LEU A 511 12.34 17.13 -2.31
CA LEU A 511 13.05 17.53 -3.53
C LEU A 511 12.23 18.47 -4.42
N SER A 512 10.93 18.23 -4.57
CA SER A 512 10.04 19.03 -5.42
C SER A 512 8.57 18.72 -5.15
N ASP A 513 7.72 19.75 -5.14
CA ASP A 513 6.26 19.57 -5.08
C ASP A 513 5.69 18.86 -6.32
N LYS A 514 6.41 18.86 -7.45
CA LYS A 514 6.02 18.09 -8.65
C LYS A 514 6.16 16.57 -8.47
N LEU A 515 6.82 16.12 -7.40
CA LEU A 515 6.92 14.71 -7.04
C LEU A 515 5.77 14.29 -6.11
N LYS A 516 4.75 15.12 -5.95
CA LYS A 516 3.48 14.81 -5.28
C LYS A 516 2.40 14.63 -6.32
N ALA A 517 1.54 13.63 -6.14
CA ALA A 517 0.46 13.38 -7.07
C ALA A 517 -0.69 12.63 -6.40
N SER A 518 -1.90 12.82 -6.91
CA SER A 518 -3.06 12.05 -6.50
C SER A 518 -4.00 11.86 -7.69
N GLY A 519 -4.86 10.86 -7.60
CA GLY A 519 -5.78 10.53 -8.67
C GLY A 519 -6.93 9.64 -8.23
N VAL A 520 -8.02 9.74 -8.96
CA VAL A 520 -9.17 8.83 -8.90
C VAL A 520 -9.13 7.98 -10.16
N VAL A 521 -8.94 6.67 -10.00
CA VAL A 521 -8.91 5.70 -11.10
C VAL A 521 -10.31 5.20 -11.37
N TRP A 522 -11.01 4.77 -10.31
CA TRP A 522 -12.39 4.31 -10.38
C TRP A 522 -13.30 5.12 -9.48
N ASP A 523 -14.44 5.52 -10.02
CA ASP A 523 -15.54 6.20 -9.36
C ASP A 523 -16.88 5.52 -9.71
N SER A 524 -17.98 6.12 -9.27
CA SER A 524 -19.31 5.60 -9.52
C SER A 524 -19.69 5.50 -11.01
N LYS A 525 -19.03 6.19 -11.94
CA LYS A 525 -19.33 6.17 -13.38
C LYS A 525 -18.55 5.11 -14.14
N ASN A 526 -17.29 4.86 -13.75
CA ASN A 526 -16.36 4.06 -14.55
C ASN A 526 -15.82 2.81 -13.83
N SER A 527 -16.24 2.55 -12.58
CA SER A 527 -15.82 1.36 -11.84
C SER A 527 -16.08 0.06 -12.63
N PRO A 528 -15.10 -0.86 -12.69
CA PRO A 528 -15.24 -2.16 -13.34
C PRO A 528 -16.26 -3.06 -12.63
N VAL A 529 -16.37 -2.88 -11.32
CA VAL A 529 -17.39 -3.52 -10.51
C VAL A 529 -18.58 -2.57 -10.50
N ASN A 530 -19.66 -2.97 -11.18
CA ASN A 530 -20.89 -2.20 -11.25
C ASN A 530 -22.05 -3.20 -11.16
N GLN A 531 -22.73 -3.19 -10.02
CA GLN A 531 -23.85 -4.10 -9.76
C GLN A 531 -25.11 -3.32 -9.40
N ARG A 532 -26.24 -3.80 -9.90
CA ARG A 532 -27.56 -3.22 -9.63
C ARG A 532 -28.50 -4.28 -9.11
N PHE A 533 -29.24 -3.92 -8.08
CA PHE A 533 -30.25 -4.77 -7.48
C PHE A 533 -31.52 -3.96 -7.27
N HIS A 534 -32.68 -4.54 -7.56
CA HIS A 534 -33.96 -3.88 -7.43
C HIS A 534 -34.93 -4.76 -6.66
N TRP A 535 -35.53 -4.25 -5.58
CA TRP A 535 -36.57 -4.95 -4.83
C TRP A 535 -37.92 -4.26 -4.96
N GLU A 536 -38.96 -5.07 -5.08
CA GLU A 536 -40.36 -4.66 -5.07
C GLU A 536 -41.10 -5.40 -3.96
N ASP A 537 -41.65 -4.66 -2.99
CA ASP A 537 -42.31 -5.22 -1.81
C ASP A 537 -41.47 -6.31 -1.10
N GLY A 538 -40.15 -6.09 -1.07
CA GLY A 538 -39.17 -7.00 -0.47
C GLY A 538 -38.75 -8.19 -1.34
N GLN A 539 -39.19 -8.28 -2.60
CA GLN A 539 -38.75 -9.31 -3.55
C GLN A 539 -37.79 -8.75 -4.59
N LEU A 540 -36.64 -9.39 -4.77
CA LEU A 540 -35.67 -9.02 -5.80
C LEU A 540 -36.27 -9.30 -7.19
N VAL A 541 -36.27 -8.27 -8.05
CA VAL A 541 -36.72 -8.33 -9.44
C VAL A 541 -35.62 -7.83 -10.38
N GLU A 542 -35.58 -8.36 -11.60
CA GLU A 542 -34.56 -7.99 -12.59
C GLU A 542 -34.74 -6.55 -13.12
N THR A 543 -35.99 -6.09 -13.21
CA THR A 543 -36.34 -4.74 -13.69
C THR A 543 -37.54 -4.20 -12.92
N CYS A 544 -37.52 -2.90 -12.62
CA CYS A 544 -38.66 -2.18 -12.03
C CYS A 544 -39.92 -2.35 -12.88
N THR A 545 -41.01 -2.78 -12.24
CA THR A 545 -42.33 -3.08 -12.82
C THR A 545 -43.31 -1.90 -12.71
N ARG A 546 -42.91 -0.78 -12.10
CA ARG A 546 -43.72 0.45 -12.07
C ARG A 546 -43.98 0.99 -13.49
N ASP A 547 -45.25 1.36 -13.74
CA ASP A 547 -45.73 1.78 -15.06
C ASP A 547 -45.35 3.22 -15.42
N LYS A 548 -45.12 4.11 -14.43
CA LYS A 548 -44.96 5.56 -14.66
C LYS A 548 -43.53 6.05 -14.50
N GLU A 549 -42.91 5.75 -13.37
CA GLU A 549 -41.57 6.20 -13.04
C GLU A 549 -40.78 5.03 -12.47
N LYS A 550 -39.72 4.64 -13.17
CA LYS A 550 -38.82 3.61 -12.70
C LYS A 550 -37.96 4.20 -11.60
N VAL A 551 -37.90 3.49 -10.48
CA VAL A 551 -37.04 3.87 -9.37
C VAL A 551 -35.64 3.35 -9.70
N GLU A 552 -34.72 4.26 -9.97
CA GLU A 552 -33.35 3.94 -10.35
C GLU A 552 -32.39 4.86 -9.59
N THR A 553 -31.36 4.26 -8.99
CA THR A 553 -30.24 4.98 -8.39
C THR A 553 -29.29 5.41 -9.50
N LYS A 554 -29.20 6.71 -9.76
CA LYS A 554 -28.24 7.25 -10.73
C LYS A 554 -26.82 7.16 -10.16
N PRO A 555 -25.77 6.91 -10.96
CA PRO A 555 -24.40 6.87 -10.46
C PRO A 555 -23.80 8.27 -10.23
N VAL A 556 -24.64 9.28 -9.99
CA VAL A 556 -24.26 10.69 -9.88
C VAL A 556 -25.09 11.41 -8.83
N ASP A 557 -24.52 12.46 -8.27
CA ASP A 557 -25.21 13.39 -7.37
C ASP A 557 -26.22 14.29 -8.13
N GLU A 558 -26.86 15.22 -7.39
CA GLU A 558 -27.85 16.16 -7.93
C GLU A 558 -27.27 17.08 -9.03
N ASP A 559 -25.97 17.32 -9.02
CA ASP A 559 -25.24 18.17 -9.97
C ASP A 559 -24.70 17.38 -11.18
N GLY A 560 -24.86 16.04 -11.20
CA GLY A 560 -24.36 15.16 -12.26
C GLY A 560 -22.90 14.74 -12.11
N ASN A 561 -22.26 15.06 -10.98
CA ASN A 561 -20.92 14.59 -10.65
C ASN A 561 -20.97 13.15 -10.15
N PRO A 562 -19.88 12.35 -10.27
CA PRO A 562 -19.79 11.07 -9.58
C PRO A 562 -20.12 11.23 -8.10
N TYR A 563 -20.77 10.23 -7.51
CA TYR A 563 -21.03 10.28 -6.09
C TYR A 563 -19.71 10.32 -5.32
N GLU A 564 -19.64 11.24 -4.36
CA GLU A 564 -18.53 11.36 -3.42
C GLU A 564 -19.01 10.80 -2.06
N GLU A 565 -18.83 9.50 -1.84
CA GLU A 565 -19.32 8.78 -0.66
C GLU A 565 -18.81 9.36 0.68
N TYR A 566 -17.64 9.99 0.69
CA TYR A 566 -17.10 10.68 1.85
C TYR A 566 -17.93 11.90 2.28
N LYS A 567 -18.64 12.55 1.34
CA LYS A 567 -19.60 13.62 1.67
C LYS A 567 -20.90 13.06 2.27
N ILE A 568 -21.28 11.83 1.91
CA ILE A 568 -22.53 11.20 2.38
C ILE A 568 -22.38 10.73 3.84
N PHE A 569 -21.21 10.19 4.17
CA PHE A 569 -20.92 9.66 5.51
C PHE A 569 -20.05 10.59 6.38
N ASP A 570 -19.78 11.82 5.93
CA ASP A 570 -18.92 12.79 6.60
C ASP A 570 -17.57 12.21 7.04
N PHE A 571 -16.96 11.34 6.21
CA PHE A 571 -15.65 10.81 6.51
C PHE A 571 -14.64 11.95 6.54
N GLN A 572 -13.90 12.07 7.65
CA GLN A 572 -12.81 13.04 7.71
C GLN A 572 -11.73 12.68 6.68
N GLU A 573 -11.02 13.68 6.17
CA GLU A 573 -9.82 13.44 5.38
C GLU A 573 -8.88 12.49 6.14
N ILE A 574 -8.41 11.45 5.47
CA ILE A 574 -7.61 10.38 6.08
C ILE A 574 -6.23 10.94 6.39
N VAL A 575 -6.07 11.44 7.61
CA VAL A 575 -4.78 11.86 8.14
C VAL A 575 -4.04 10.61 8.59
N PHE A 576 -3.09 10.14 7.78
CA PHE A 576 -2.17 9.07 8.13
C PHE A 576 -1.05 9.56 9.05
N GLY A 577 -1.45 10.10 10.20
CA GLY A 577 -0.57 10.46 11.29
C GLY A 577 -0.34 9.27 12.22
N PHE A 578 0.88 9.13 12.75
CA PHE A 578 1.15 8.22 13.86
C PHE A 578 2.03 8.91 14.90
N ILE A 579 1.79 8.61 16.18
CA ILE A 579 2.78 8.87 17.22
C ILE A 579 3.82 7.75 17.09
N LYS A 580 5.05 8.07 16.68
CA LYS A 580 6.17 7.12 16.67
C LYS A 580 6.92 7.25 17.99
N VAL A 581 7.10 6.13 18.69
CA VAL A 581 7.89 6.03 19.92
C VAL A 581 9.24 5.40 19.62
N ALA A 582 10.23 5.67 20.47
CA ALA A 582 11.60 5.18 20.31
C ALA A 582 11.73 3.67 20.57
N SER A 583 10.87 3.10 21.42
CA SER A 583 10.77 1.66 21.58
C SER A 583 9.34 1.22 21.84
N GLN A 584 9.00 0.11 21.20
CA GLN A 584 7.85 -0.76 21.45
C GLN A 584 7.70 -1.22 22.89
N THR A 585 8.85 -1.59 23.44
CA THR A 585 8.96 -2.36 24.66
C THR A 585 10.04 -1.74 25.52
N VAL A 586 9.74 -1.58 26.79
CA VAL A 586 10.66 -1.06 27.78
C VAL A 586 10.84 -2.10 28.86
N TYR A 587 12.10 -2.41 29.15
CA TYR A 587 12.49 -3.26 30.27
C TYR A 587 13.08 -2.36 31.36
N LEU A 588 12.54 -2.46 32.57
CA LEU A 588 12.96 -1.67 33.73
C LEU A 588 13.21 -2.59 34.93
N SER A 589 14.15 -2.22 35.78
CA SER A 589 14.24 -2.78 37.13
C SER A 589 13.24 -2.10 38.07
N GLU A 590 12.82 -2.77 39.14
CA GLU A 590 11.93 -2.16 40.14
C GLU A 590 12.51 -0.83 40.67
N GLY A 591 11.70 0.25 40.62
CA GLY A 591 12.11 1.61 41.00
C GLY A 591 12.84 2.41 39.91
N GLU A 592 13.24 1.79 38.80
CA GLU A 592 13.84 2.49 37.66
C GLU A 592 12.81 3.38 36.96
N SER A 593 13.27 4.49 36.37
CA SER A 593 12.42 5.39 35.60
C SER A 593 13.04 5.69 34.23
N LEU A 594 12.18 5.79 33.22
CA LEU A 594 12.55 6.07 31.84
C LEU A 594 11.55 7.06 31.23
N VAL A 595 12.04 8.08 30.54
CA VAL A 595 11.18 8.95 29.72
C VAL A 595 10.97 8.26 28.38
N ILE A 596 9.74 8.06 27.93
CA ILE A 596 9.49 7.49 26.60
C ILE A 596 9.90 8.47 25.52
N GLY A 597 10.80 8.05 24.63
CA GLY A 597 11.20 8.86 23.48
C GLY A 597 10.09 8.94 22.45
N ILE A 598 9.70 10.15 22.03
CA ILE A 598 8.78 10.37 20.92
C ILE A 598 9.59 10.79 19.69
N LEU A 599 9.57 9.94 18.66
CA LEU A 599 10.31 10.14 17.41
C LEU A 599 9.55 11.04 16.42
N SER A 600 8.23 10.90 16.33
CA SER A 600 7.39 11.74 15.49
C SER A 600 5.96 11.81 16.01
N ILE A 601 5.26 12.87 15.66
CA ILE A 601 3.85 13.12 16.00
C ILE A 601 3.15 13.59 14.73
N PRO A 602 1.87 13.26 14.52
CA PRO A 602 1.08 13.78 13.40
C PRO A 602 1.08 15.31 13.34
N ASP A 603 0.99 15.86 12.13
CA ASP A 603 0.81 17.28 11.92
C ASP A 603 -0.44 17.81 12.66
N GLY A 604 -0.31 18.99 13.26
CA GLY A 604 -1.37 19.63 14.06
C GLY A 604 -1.34 19.31 15.55
N TYR A 605 -0.42 18.45 16.02
CA TYR A 605 -0.24 18.11 17.43
C TYR A 605 1.20 18.38 17.90
N SER A 606 1.39 18.52 19.21
CA SER A 606 2.72 18.66 19.81
C SER A 606 2.98 17.63 20.91
N ALA A 607 4.25 17.30 21.15
CA ALA A 607 4.66 16.31 22.16
C ALA A 607 4.18 16.66 23.57
N GLY A 608 4.09 17.96 23.88
CA GLY A 608 3.64 18.45 25.17
C GLY A 608 2.14 18.24 25.44
N GLU A 609 1.37 17.92 24.42
CA GLU A 609 -0.08 17.68 24.51
C GLU A 609 -0.43 16.20 24.62
N LEU A 610 0.55 15.31 24.46
CA LEU A 610 0.30 13.88 24.55
C LEU A 610 -0.14 13.46 25.96
N LEU A 611 -1.15 12.60 26.00
CA LEU A 611 -1.68 11.99 27.21
C LEU A 611 -1.03 10.63 27.41
N TYR A 612 -0.70 10.29 28.66
CA TYR A 612 -0.03 9.04 29.02
C TYR A 612 -0.84 8.32 30.08
N GLN A 613 -1.13 7.04 29.87
CA GLN A 613 -1.91 6.22 30.78
C GLN A 613 -1.32 4.81 30.90
N SER A 614 -1.04 4.37 32.13
CA SER A 614 -0.66 2.98 32.41
C SER A 614 -1.93 2.16 32.66
N ASP A 615 -2.04 1.02 31.98
CA ASP A 615 -3.15 0.07 32.17
C ASP A 615 -3.11 -0.59 33.56
N ASN A 616 -1.91 -0.78 34.11
CA ASN A 616 -1.73 -1.30 35.46
C ASN A 616 -0.72 -0.47 36.27
N SER A 617 -1.26 0.47 37.04
CA SER A 617 -0.48 1.31 37.95
C SER A 617 0.24 0.57 39.07
N SER A 618 -0.09 -0.71 39.33
CA SER A 618 0.67 -1.53 40.29
C SER A 618 2.01 -2.03 39.72
N VAL A 619 2.12 -2.12 38.39
CA VAL A 619 3.35 -2.56 37.69
C VAL A 619 4.20 -1.35 37.32
N CYS A 620 3.62 -0.34 36.68
CA CYS A 620 4.33 0.92 36.40
C CYS A 620 3.39 2.13 36.50
N SER A 621 3.94 3.28 36.89
CA SER A 621 3.23 4.57 36.88
C SER A 621 3.81 5.47 35.81
N VAL A 622 3.04 6.46 35.34
CA VAL A 622 3.50 7.42 34.33
C VAL A 622 3.13 8.84 34.69
N SER A 623 4.04 9.78 34.46
CA SER A 623 3.81 11.21 34.61
C SER A 623 4.57 12.01 33.56
N GLY A 624 3.86 12.75 32.71
CA GLY A 624 4.47 13.59 31.67
C GLY A 624 5.46 12.84 30.77
N GLY A 625 5.10 11.62 30.36
CA GLY A 625 5.95 10.73 29.55
C GLY A 625 7.04 9.98 30.31
N THR A 626 7.25 10.26 31.60
CA THR A 626 8.18 9.51 32.45
C THR A 626 7.47 8.30 33.06
N VAL A 627 7.91 7.10 32.69
CA VAL A 627 7.46 5.83 33.25
C VAL A 627 8.36 5.46 34.43
N THR A 628 7.75 5.09 35.55
CA THR A 628 8.45 4.59 36.75
C THR A 628 7.97 3.18 37.07
N ALA A 629 8.89 2.23 37.11
CA ALA A 629 8.64 0.85 37.50
C ALA A 629 8.27 0.77 38.99
N VAL A 630 7.15 0.14 39.30
CA VAL A 630 6.59 0.04 40.66
C VAL A 630 6.82 -1.34 41.25
N SER A 631 6.49 -2.40 40.51
CA SER A 631 6.73 -3.78 40.97
C SER A 631 6.87 -4.73 39.77
N PRO A 632 7.51 -5.91 39.97
CA PRO A 632 7.72 -6.86 38.89
C PRO A 632 6.43 -7.34 38.23
N GLY A 633 6.46 -7.45 36.91
CA GLY A 633 5.31 -7.79 36.08
C GLY A 633 5.35 -7.07 34.73
N SER A 634 4.31 -7.26 33.92
CA SER A 634 4.19 -6.58 32.63
C SER A 634 2.89 -5.79 32.56
N THR A 635 2.93 -4.64 31.91
CA THR A 635 1.77 -3.78 31.66
C THR A 635 1.96 -3.01 30.35
N THR A 636 0.95 -2.23 29.97
CA THR A 636 0.95 -1.41 28.76
C THR A 636 0.78 0.05 29.14
N LEU A 637 1.51 0.91 28.44
CA LEU A 637 1.36 2.35 28.49
C LEU A 637 0.69 2.84 27.20
N LYS A 638 -0.51 3.41 27.29
CA LYS A 638 -1.15 4.16 26.20
C LYS A 638 -0.59 5.57 26.15
N ILE A 639 -0.21 6.02 24.96
CA ILE A 639 0.16 7.40 24.64
C ILE A 639 -0.80 7.87 23.56
N SER A 640 -1.54 8.96 23.77
CA SER A 640 -2.52 9.44 22.80
C SER A 640 -2.56 10.96 22.67
N THR A 641 -3.11 11.44 21.55
CA THR A 641 -3.48 12.85 21.39
C THR A 641 -4.67 13.20 22.29
N PRO A 642 -4.87 14.48 22.67
CA PRO A 642 -5.98 14.87 23.55
C PRO A 642 -7.39 14.51 23.06
N ASP A 643 -7.56 14.40 21.76
CA ASP A 643 -8.79 14.01 21.08
C ASP A 643 -8.92 12.50 20.85
N ASP A 644 -7.93 11.72 21.31
CA ASP A 644 -7.79 10.27 21.12
C ASP A 644 -7.78 9.83 19.65
N LYS A 645 -7.55 10.77 18.72
CA LYS A 645 -7.50 10.49 17.27
C LYS A 645 -6.29 9.64 16.89
N PHE A 646 -5.18 9.83 17.59
CA PHE A 646 -3.96 9.04 17.40
C PHE A 646 -3.50 8.48 18.74
N SER A 647 -3.18 7.19 18.77
CA SER A 647 -2.63 6.52 19.95
C SER A 647 -1.53 5.54 19.55
N VAL A 648 -0.61 5.31 20.49
CA VAL A 648 0.44 4.30 20.42
C VAL A 648 0.59 3.65 21.79
N TYR A 649 0.99 2.38 21.80
CA TYR A 649 1.12 1.58 23.00
C TYR A 649 2.57 1.15 23.20
N VAL A 650 3.05 1.24 24.44
CA VAL A 650 4.39 0.78 24.83
C VAL A 650 4.22 -0.32 25.87
N GLY A 651 4.74 -1.51 25.58
CA GLY A 651 4.83 -2.59 26.55
C GLY A 651 5.90 -2.27 27.61
N VAL A 652 5.56 -2.37 28.89
CA VAL A 652 6.48 -2.15 30.00
C VAL A 652 6.62 -3.46 30.77
N THR A 653 7.83 -3.99 30.83
CA THR A 653 8.17 -5.17 31.65
C THR A 653 9.11 -4.74 32.77
N VAL A 654 8.68 -4.96 34.00
CA VAL A 654 9.48 -4.75 35.20
C VAL A 654 10.08 -6.09 35.62
N GLU A 655 11.40 -6.20 35.50
CA GLU A 655 12.11 -7.43 35.79
C GLU A 655 12.25 -7.65 37.30
N ILE A 656 12.22 -8.92 37.71
CA ILE A 656 12.60 -9.32 39.06
C ILE A 656 14.12 -9.24 39.12
N GLU A 657 14.64 -8.45 40.04
CA GLU A 657 16.08 -8.40 40.32
C GLU A 657 16.58 -9.82 40.63
N TYR A 658 17.43 -10.38 39.75
CA TYR A 658 17.97 -11.72 39.93
C TYR A 658 18.96 -11.72 41.10
N ASN A 659 18.45 -11.96 42.30
CA ASN A 659 19.27 -12.24 43.45
C ASN A 659 19.70 -13.71 43.41
N ASP A 660 20.94 -13.96 42.94
CA ASP A 660 21.55 -15.28 43.02
C ASP A 660 21.70 -15.70 44.48
N THR A 661 20.70 -16.42 44.98
CA THR A 661 20.70 -17.04 46.30
C THR A 661 21.44 -18.39 46.32
N SER A 662 22.02 -18.84 45.21
CA SER A 662 22.67 -20.16 45.09
C SER A 662 24.02 -20.25 45.81
N GLY A 663 24.56 -19.12 46.29
CA GLY A 663 25.80 -19.10 47.08
C GLY A 663 27.07 -19.33 46.29
N PHE A 664 27.05 -19.19 44.96
CA PHE A 664 28.25 -19.22 44.15
C PHE A 664 29.07 -17.93 44.33
N GLN A 665 30.29 -18.07 44.86
CA GLN A 665 31.30 -17.01 44.76
C GLN A 665 31.99 -17.12 43.41
N PRO A 666 32.22 -16.01 42.68
CA PRO A 666 33.00 -16.01 41.45
C PRO A 666 34.44 -16.46 41.74
N LEU A 667 34.99 -17.33 40.88
CA LEU A 667 36.40 -17.74 40.93
C LEU A 667 37.35 -16.64 40.44
#